data_AF-A0A7C1EBD0-F1
#
_entry.id   AF-A0A7C1EBD0-F1
#
_cell.length_a   1.000
_cell.length_b   1.000
_cell.length_c   1.000
_cell.angle_alpha   90.00
_cell.angle_beta   90.00
_cell.angle_gamma   90.00
#
_symmetry.space_group_name_H-M   'P 1'
#
loop_
_entity.id
_entity.type
_entity.pdbx_description
1 polymer ?
#
loop_
_entity_poly.entity_id
_entity_poly.type
_entity_poly.pdbx_seq_one_letter_code
_entity_poly.pdbx_strand_id
1 'polypeptide(L)'
;MKEIAVLSANDIRSGFIEFFKERGHRFVPSWPVVPIGDETLLFTNAGMNQFKDIFLGHKQPAFGRAVNSQKCIRVSGKHNDLEEVGLDTYHHTFFEMLGNWSFNDYFKAEAIEWAWQLLTEVYGIDPNRLWATVFAGDPDDGAEPDNESAKLWTRLTPLPKERVLFCGRKDNFWEMGASGPCGPCSEIHIDLGPDRCDKQHEPGHRCAVNGGCGRFIELWNLVFIQFNRKPDGTLERLGANYVDTGAGLERLAAVLQNKQSNYDTDLFMPVISALQEISHKTYTSQLGNATDNAFRVIADHIRTLTFSIADGVTPSNDGRGYVMRRLLRRAARFGRALDLHEPFMYRLVDGVVEHMGAAFPEIAERGEFVASVIQAEEASFGRTLDRGLEIFAAAARAAKDQQRKTLDGRDVFQLYDTYGFPLDLTQLLAREEGLAVDTAAFEELMAQQRARARAAQKTGSLAASLSGVELPATDDSLKYATDRCEATVVGWVDESGLTQSGSLKDTEKCVALVLDRTCFYAESGGQIGDGGMITSARGVFAVKTTEKLADCVLHRGRLLEGSLAVGDAVTATVDPQRKATQKNHTATHLLQWALRQVLGDAVKQQGSLVCPDYLRFDFTWPRALSQEEIQQVESLVQEKIDADVPVTTATLPIEQAKQAGATALFGEKYG
;
A
#
# COMPACT_ATOMS: atom_id res chain seq x y z
N MET A 1 16.15 41.40 -22.07
CA MET A 1 15.60 40.20 -21.39
C MET A 1 16.58 39.08 -21.64
N LYS A 2 17.22 38.52 -20.61
CA LYS A 2 18.00 37.29 -20.78
C LYS A 2 17.00 36.19 -21.12
N GLU A 3 17.15 35.52 -22.25
CA GLU A 3 16.46 34.25 -22.50
C GLU A 3 16.88 33.30 -21.38
N ILE A 4 15.97 33.03 -20.44
CA ILE A 4 16.15 31.98 -19.45
C ILE A 4 16.05 30.67 -20.24
N ALA A 5 17.10 29.86 -20.23
CA ALA A 5 17.06 28.53 -20.81
C ALA A 5 15.89 27.76 -20.16
N VAL A 6 15.04 27.13 -20.97
CA VAL A 6 13.93 26.32 -20.48
C VAL A 6 14.51 25.16 -19.67
N LEU A 7 14.26 25.12 -18.37
CA LEU A 7 14.77 24.09 -17.47
C LEU A 7 13.96 22.79 -17.65
N SER A 8 14.67 21.67 -17.83
CA SER A 8 14.05 20.34 -17.77
C SER A 8 13.64 20.01 -16.34
N ALA A 9 12.72 19.05 -16.15
CA ALA A 9 12.38 18.58 -14.81
C ALA A 9 13.60 17.98 -14.07
N ASN A 10 14.55 17.41 -14.81
CA ASN A 10 15.82 16.93 -14.26
C ASN A 10 16.70 18.09 -13.78
N ASP A 11 16.77 19.21 -14.51
CA ASP A 11 17.49 20.42 -14.09
C ASP A 11 16.84 21.04 -12.85
N ILE A 12 15.51 21.08 -12.81
CA ILE A 12 14.75 21.59 -11.65
C ILE A 12 15.03 20.71 -10.42
N ARG A 13 14.90 19.38 -10.54
CA ARG A 13 15.18 18.46 -9.42
C ARG A 13 16.61 18.60 -8.92
N SER A 14 17.58 18.61 -9.84
CA SER A 14 19.00 18.70 -9.48
C SER A 14 19.34 20.07 -8.89
N GLY A 15 18.81 21.15 -9.46
CA GLY A 15 18.96 22.51 -8.95
C GLY A 15 18.43 22.67 -7.53
N PHE A 16 17.28 22.08 -7.23
CA PHE A 16 16.73 22.04 -5.86
C PHE A 16 17.70 21.35 -4.89
N ILE A 17 18.16 20.15 -5.25
CA ILE A 17 19.04 19.34 -4.39
C ILE A 17 20.38 20.04 -4.16
N GLU A 18 21.03 20.54 -5.21
CA GLU A 18 22.33 21.22 -5.09
C GLU A 18 22.22 22.52 -4.31
N PHE A 19 21.16 23.31 -4.53
CA PHE A 19 20.93 24.55 -3.78
C PHE A 19 20.87 24.33 -2.26
N PHE A 20 20.21 23.26 -1.81
CA PHE A 20 20.15 22.93 -0.39
C PHE A 20 21.41 22.22 0.11
N LYS A 21 22.12 21.45 -0.72
CA LYS A 21 23.43 20.89 -0.35
C LYS A 21 24.45 21.99 -0.08
N GLU A 22 24.46 23.07 -0.87
CA GLU A 22 25.29 24.25 -0.63
C GLU A 22 24.96 24.94 0.71
N ARG A 23 23.74 24.74 1.22
CA ARG A 23 23.27 25.19 2.54
C ARG A 23 23.41 24.13 3.62
N GLY A 24 24.20 23.09 3.38
CA GLY A 24 24.54 22.07 4.38
C GLY A 24 23.47 20.99 4.59
N HIS A 25 22.44 20.92 3.73
CA HIS A 25 21.50 19.80 3.77
C HIS A 25 22.16 18.53 3.24
N ARG A 26 21.92 17.42 3.93
CA ARG A 26 22.33 16.10 3.46
C ARG A 26 21.33 15.59 2.43
N PHE A 27 21.81 15.26 1.23
CA PHE A 27 20.99 14.49 0.30
C PHE A 27 20.69 13.11 0.87
N VAL A 28 19.40 12.73 0.84
CA VAL A 28 18.89 11.44 1.28
C VAL A 28 18.08 10.82 0.15
N PRO A 29 18.31 9.54 -0.20
CA PRO A 29 17.49 8.89 -1.22
C PRO A 29 16.00 8.89 -0.83
N SER A 30 15.15 8.92 -1.85
CA SER A 30 13.70 8.80 -1.69
C SER A 30 13.34 7.48 -0.97
N TRP A 31 12.41 7.53 -0.02
CA TRP A 31 11.79 6.32 0.50
C TRP A 31 10.95 5.63 -0.58
N PRO A 32 10.76 4.31 -0.50
CA PRO A 32 9.82 3.62 -1.36
C PRO A 32 8.40 4.19 -1.18
N VAL A 33 7.55 4.02 -2.19
CA VAL A 33 6.14 4.41 -2.11
C VAL A 33 5.37 3.62 -1.05
N VAL A 34 5.93 2.50 -0.59
CA VAL A 34 5.45 1.74 0.57
C VAL A 34 6.11 2.28 1.84
N PRO A 35 5.36 2.85 2.79
CA PRO A 35 5.92 3.34 4.05
C PRO A 35 6.61 2.22 4.83
N ILE A 36 7.82 2.48 5.32
CA ILE A 36 8.57 1.55 6.16
C ILE A 36 8.16 1.79 7.62
N GLY A 37 7.60 0.77 8.28
CA GLY A 37 7.26 0.84 9.70
C GLY A 37 6.01 1.66 10.04
N ASP A 38 5.18 2.02 9.05
CA ASP A 38 3.90 2.71 9.27
C ASP A 38 2.74 1.94 8.64
N GLU A 39 2.01 1.19 9.47
CA GLU A 39 0.83 0.43 9.05
C GLU A 39 -0.41 1.31 8.82
N THR A 40 -0.38 2.57 9.25
CA THR A 40 -1.53 3.48 9.13
C THR A 40 -1.67 4.07 7.72
N LEU A 41 -0.62 3.98 6.90
CA LEU A 41 -0.57 4.54 5.55
C LEU A 41 -0.47 3.44 4.49
N LEU A 42 -1.35 3.49 3.49
CA LEU A 42 -1.25 2.62 2.31
C LEU A 42 -0.06 3.00 1.44
N PHE A 43 0.18 4.29 1.21
CA PHE A 43 1.32 4.76 0.44
C PHE A 43 1.94 6.00 1.09
N THR A 44 3.22 6.22 0.82
CA THR A 44 3.91 7.48 1.13
C THR A 44 3.21 8.60 0.37
N ASN A 45 2.64 9.56 1.08
CA ASN A 45 1.83 10.65 0.50
C ASN A 45 2.45 12.04 0.69
N ALA A 46 3.52 12.12 1.50
CA ALA A 46 4.28 13.32 1.78
C ALA A 46 5.76 13.00 2.04
N GLY A 47 6.61 13.99 1.78
CA GLY A 47 8.05 13.93 2.01
C GLY A 47 8.43 13.64 3.47
N MET A 48 7.63 14.10 4.42
CA MET A 48 7.89 13.95 5.86
C MET A 48 7.75 12.52 6.38
N ASN A 49 7.03 11.62 5.69
CA ASN A 49 6.71 10.29 6.23
C ASN A 49 7.97 9.52 6.64
N GLN A 50 9.07 9.69 5.89
CA GLN A 50 10.37 9.07 6.16
C GLN A 50 11.09 9.56 7.44
N PHE A 51 10.64 10.68 8.01
CA PHE A 51 11.22 11.31 9.20
C PHE A 51 10.25 11.39 10.39
N LYS A 52 9.10 10.72 10.31
CA LYS A 52 8.05 10.75 11.34
C LYS A 52 8.59 10.50 12.76
N ASP A 53 9.44 9.50 12.93
CA ASP A 53 10.04 9.17 14.23
C ASP A 53 11.00 10.24 14.77
N ILE A 54 11.60 11.04 13.87
CA ILE A 54 12.44 12.17 14.27
C ILE A 54 11.54 13.29 14.80
N PHE A 55 10.47 13.64 14.07
CA PHE A 55 9.56 14.70 14.50
C PHE A 55 8.85 14.38 15.82
N LEU A 56 8.52 13.11 16.05
CA LEU A 56 7.93 12.62 17.30
C LEU A 56 8.95 12.45 18.44
N GLY A 57 10.25 12.62 18.16
CA GLY A 57 11.32 12.45 19.15
C GLY A 57 11.62 11.00 19.53
N HIS A 58 11.05 10.02 18.80
CA HIS A 58 11.34 8.60 18.99
C HIS A 58 12.75 8.23 18.53
N LYS A 59 13.31 8.98 17.58
CA LYS A 59 14.63 8.76 17.00
C LYS A 59 15.41 10.07 16.92
N GLN A 60 16.67 10.06 17.35
CA GLN A 60 17.56 11.19 17.17
C GLN A 60 17.99 11.31 15.69
N PRO A 61 17.99 12.53 15.11
CA PRO A 61 18.41 12.73 13.72
C PRO A 61 19.92 12.46 13.57
N ALA A 62 20.30 11.74 12.51
CA ALA A 62 21.71 11.49 12.20
C ALA A 62 22.44 12.73 11.62
N PHE A 63 21.68 13.71 11.15
CA PHE A 63 22.11 14.98 10.56
C PHE A 63 21.03 16.02 10.84
N GLY A 64 21.38 17.30 10.99
CA GLY A 64 20.40 18.36 11.32
C GLY A 64 19.53 18.84 10.16
N ARG A 65 19.93 18.56 8.91
CA ARG A 65 19.27 19.07 7.69
C ARG A 65 19.23 17.99 6.60
N ALA A 66 18.14 17.89 5.86
CA ALA A 66 17.98 16.88 4.81
C ALA A 66 17.33 17.46 3.54
N VAL A 67 17.65 16.91 2.36
CA VAL A 67 17.01 17.28 1.09
C VAL A 67 16.80 16.06 0.19
N ASN A 68 15.66 15.96 -0.48
CA ASN A 68 15.41 14.93 -1.49
C ASN A 68 14.32 15.31 -2.52
N SER A 69 14.08 14.39 -3.45
CA SER A 69 12.82 14.28 -4.20
C SER A 69 12.08 13.03 -3.75
N GLN A 70 11.00 13.18 -2.99
CA GLN A 70 10.23 12.06 -2.47
C GLN A 70 9.16 11.60 -3.46
N LYS A 71 9.10 10.28 -3.69
CA LYS A 71 8.02 9.61 -4.43
C LYS A 71 6.75 9.60 -3.59
N CYS A 72 5.66 10.19 -4.09
CA CYS A 72 4.38 10.28 -3.39
C CYS A 72 3.24 9.70 -4.23
N ILE A 73 2.32 8.98 -3.58
CA ILE A 73 1.09 8.45 -4.22
C ILE A 73 -0.16 8.93 -3.47
N ARG A 74 -1.16 9.42 -4.22
CA ARG A 74 -2.46 9.92 -3.71
C ARG A 74 -3.65 9.33 -4.47
N VAL A 75 -4.10 8.17 -4.02
CA VAL A 75 -5.09 7.32 -4.72
C VAL A 75 -6.19 6.76 -3.83
N SER A 76 -6.12 7.02 -2.53
CA SER A 76 -7.05 6.45 -1.54
C SER A 76 -6.95 7.22 -0.22
N GLY A 77 -7.97 7.09 0.64
CA GLY A 77 -8.02 7.75 1.94
C GLY A 77 -8.31 9.26 1.83
N LYS A 78 -7.81 10.04 2.79
CA LYS A 78 -8.03 11.50 2.88
C LYS A 78 -7.43 12.27 1.69
N HIS A 79 -6.33 11.76 1.12
CA HIS A 79 -5.63 12.37 -0.01
C HIS A 79 -5.83 11.49 -1.25
N ASN A 80 -6.97 11.66 -1.91
CA ASN A 80 -7.39 10.85 -3.06
C ASN A 80 -7.67 11.75 -4.26
N ASP A 81 -6.68 11.82 -5.15
CA ASP A 81 -6.76 12.64 -6.37
C ASP A 81 -7.22 11.81 -7.58
N LEU A 82 -7.45 10.51 -7.38
CA LEU A 82 -7.73 9.55 -8.44
C LEU A 82 -8.89 10.02 -9.33
N GLU A 83 -9.98 10.51 -8.75
CA GLU A 83 -11.17 10.89 -9.53
C GLU A 83 -10.93 12.13 -10.43
N GLU A 84 -10.03 13.02 -10.03
CA GLU A 84 -9.70 14.26 -10.77
C GLU A 84 -8.66 14.03 -11.88
N VAL A 85 -7.84 12.97 -11.76
CA VAL A 85 -6.81 12.66 -12.77
C VAL A 85 -7.41 12.51 -14.16
N GLY A 86 -6.86 13.32 -15.08
CA GLY A 86 -7.26 13.43 -16.48
C GLY A 86 -8.45 14.35 -16.75
N LEU A 87 -9.15 14.83 -15.72
CA LEU A 87 -10.24 15.81 -15.85
C LEU A 87 -9.75 17.26 -15.73
N ASP A 88 -8.63 17.47 -15.04
CA ASP A 88 -7.91 18.74 -15.01
C ASP A 88 -6.46 18.61 -15.47
N THR A 89 -5.70 19.68 -15.28
CA THR A 89 -4.33 19.82 -15.80
C THR A 89 -3.25 19.60 -14.75
N TYR A 90 -3.58 19.28 -13.50
CA TYR A 90 -2.60 19.35 -12.40
C TYR A 90 -2.71 18.29 -11.29
N HIS A 91 -3.80 17.52 -11.20
CA HIS A 91 -3.87 16.37 -10.28
C HIS A 91 -3.25 15.11 -10.88
N HIS A 92 -2.57 14.35 -10.02
CA HIS A 92 -1.82 13.14 -10.36
C HIS A 92 -2.01 12.08 -9.28
N THR A 93 -1.94 10.81 -9.67
CA THR A 93 -1.92 9.71 -8.70
C THR A 93 -0.52 9.50 -8.14
N PHE A 94 0.53 9.78 -8.93
CA PHE A 94 1.92 9.80 -8.52
C PHE A 94 2.54 11.16 -8.83
N PHE A 95 3.31 11.70 -7.89
CA PHE A 95 4.06 12.93 -8.11
C PHE A 95 5.33 12.94 -7.27
N GLU A 96 6.26 13.81 -7.64
CA GLU A 96 7.47 14.05 -6.89
C GLU A 96 7.31 15.27 -5.97
N MET A 97 7.56 15.05 -4.68
CA MET A 97 7.61 16.11 -3.69
C MET A 97 9.07 16.46 -3.41
N LEU A 98 9.55 17.57 -3.97
CA LEU A 98 10.84 18.15 -3.60
C LEU A 98 10.72 18.68 -2.17
N GLY A 99 11.60 18.21 -1.28
CA GLY A 99 11.53 18.58 0.13
C GLY A 99 12.90 18.87 0.73
N ASN A 100 12.93 19.87 1.61
CA ASN A 100 14.03 20.12 2.51
C ASN A 100 13.52 20.14 3.96
N TRP A 101 14.31 19.57 4.85
CA TRP A 101 13.95 19.39 6.26
C TRP A 101 14.98 20.01 7.19
N SER A 102 14.47 20.53 8.31
CA SER A 102 15.26 20.96 9.47
C SER A 102 14.85 20.15 10.68
N PHE A 103 15.84 19.53 11.33
CA PHE A 103 15.67 18.81 12.58
C PHE A 103 16.19 19.66 13.75
N ASN A 104 15.48 20.75 14.07
CA ASN A 104 15.83 21.71 15.11
C ASN A 104 17.14 22.48 14.86
N ASP A 105 17.43 22.78 13.58
CA ASP A 105 18.65 23.47 13.17
C ASP A 105 18.37 24.90 12.69
N TYR A 106 17.46 25.06 11.72
CA TYR A 106 16.88 26.33 11.28
C TYR A 106 15.34 26.29 11.33
N PHE A 107 14.68 27.44 11.18
CA PHE A 107 13.21 27.51 11.22
C PHE A 107 12.64 28.43 10.14
N LYS A 108 11.68 29.30 10.48
CA LYS A 108 10.90 30.09 9.52
C LYS A 108 11.71 31.05 8.66
N ALA A 109 12.68 31.75 9.24
CA ALA A 109 13.41 32.81 8.55
C ALA A 109 14.19 32.26 7.35
N GLU A 110 15.02 31.24 7.60
CA GLU A 110 15.81 30.59 6.57
C GLU A 110 14.94 29.82 5.58
N ALA A 111 13.87 29.16 6.05
CA ALA A 111 12.94 28.46 5.15
C ALA A 111 12.30 29.41 4.13
N ILE A 112 11.83 30.59 4.58
CA ILE A 112 11.22 31.61 3.73
C ILE A 112 12.25 32.22 2.78
N GLU A 113 13.42 32.63 3.30
CA GLU A 113 14.48 33.27 2.50
C GLU A 113 14.99 32.33 1.40
N TRP A 114 15.30 31.08 1.74
CA TRP A 114 15.84 30.11 0.80
C TRP A 114 14.80 29.67 -0.24
N ALA A 115 13.54 29.49 0.15
CA ALA A 115 12.49 29.17 -0.80
C ALA A 115 12.29 30.31 -1.81
N TRP A 116 12.26 31.56 -1.33
CA TRP A 116 12.17 32.74 -2.19
C TRP A 116 13.36 32.86 -3.14
N GLN A 117 14.57 32.71 -2.62
CA GLN A 117 15.81 32.78 -3.40
C GLN A 117 15.85 31.71 -4.49
N LEU A 118 15.49 30.47 -4.18
CA LEU A 118 15.46 29.40 -5.18
C LEU A 118 14.47 29.72 -6.30
N LEU A 119 13.24 30.11 -5.97
CA LEU A 119 12.22 30.40 -6.98
C LEU A 119 12.58 31.60 -7.86
N THR A 120 13.13 32.66 -7.28
CA THR A 120 13.30 33.94 -7.99
C THR A 120 14.69 34.14 -8.58
N GLU A 121 15.75 33.73 -7.88
CA GLU A 121 17.14 33.94 -8.33
C GLU A 121 17.68 32.75 -9.13
N VAL A 122 17.38 31.52 -8.70
CA VAL A 122 17.88 30.31 -9.35
C VAL A 122 16.98 29.90 -10.52
N TYR A 123 15.67 29.80 -10.28
CA TYR A 123 14.72 29.44 -11.33
C TYR A 123 14.19 30.64 -12.14
N GLY A 124 14.45 31.87 -11.68
CA GLY A 124 14.10 33.06 -12.44
C GLY A 124 12.61 33.36 -12.54
N ILE A 125 11.78 32.83 -11.63
CA ILE A 125 10.34 33.16 -11.58
C ILE A 125 10.19 34.63 -11.22
N ASP A 126 9.38 35.37 -11.99
CA ASP A 126 9.11 36.78 -11.73
C ASP A 126 8.51 36.98 -10.32
N PRO A 127 9.21 37.70 -9.42
CA PRO A 127 8.72 38.03 -8.08
C PRO A 127 7.34 38.69 -8.06
N ASN A 128 7.00 39.45 -9.10
CA ASN A 128 5.73 40.18 -9.20
C ASN A 128 4.54 39.28 -9.51
N ARG A 129 4.75 37.97 -9.68
CA ARG A 129 3.69 36.98 -9.83
C ARG A 129 3.48 36.15 -8.57
N LEU A 130 4.37 36.27 -7.59
CA LEU A 130 4.32 35.46 -6.38
C LEU A 130 3.45 36.11 -5.29
N TRP A 131 2.82 35.23 -4.52
CA TRP A 131 1.99 35.51 -3.35
C TRP A 131 2.38 34.54 -2.24
N ALA A 132 2.17 34.94 -0.99
CA ALA A 132 2.38 34.09 0.18
C ALA A 132 1.11 34.00 1.01
N THR A 133 0.84 32.84 1.60
CA THR A 133 -0.21 32.66 2.60
C THR A 133 0.40 32.26 3.94
N VAL A 134 -0.26 32.61 5.04
CA VAL A 134 0.13 32.27 6.42
C VAL A 134 -1.10 31.93 7.25
N PHE A 135 -0.90 31.18 8.33
CA PHE A 135 -2.00 30.74 9.18
C PHE A 135 -2.73 31.88 9.88
N ALA A 136 -4.06 31.94 9.70
CA ALA A 136 -4.95 32.93 10.31
C ALA A 136 -5.27 32.66 11.79
N GLY A 137 -4.81 31.52 12.34
CA GLY A 137 -5.26 31.05 13.65
C GLY A 137 -6.49 30.15 13.55
N ASP A 138 -6.74 29.40 14.61
CA ASP A 138 -7.93 28.57 14.77
C ASP A 138 -8.40 28.68 16.24
N PRO A 139 -9.50 29.42 16.50
CA PRO A 139 -10.05 29.58 17.84
C PRO A 139 -10.45 28.24 18.50
N ASP A 140 -10.89 27.26 17.71
CA ASP A 140 -11.37 25.97 18.24
C ASP A 140 -10.20 25.14 18.82
N ASP A 141 -9.01 25.30 18.25
CA ASP A 141 -7.77 24.67 18.71
C ASP A 141 -6.95 25.54 19.69
N GLY A 142 -7.37 26.79 19.92
CA GLY A 142 -6.58 27.79 20.63
C GLY A 142 -5.27 28.15 19.91
N ALA A 143 -5.20 27.93 18.60
CA ALA A 143 -4.00 28.15 17.80
C ALA A 143 -3.94 29.62 17.32
N GLU A 144 -2.88 30.31 17.67
CA GLU A 144 -2.69 31.73 17.34
C GLU A 144 -2.35 31.95 15.84
N PRO A 145 -2.70 33.13 15.27
CA PRO A 145 -2.28 33.49 13.92
C PRO A 145 -0.75 33.57 13.78
N ASP A 146 -0.21 33.11 12.66
CA ASP A 146 1.24 33.11 12.36
C ASP A 146 1.75 34.49 11.91
N ASN A 147 1.69 35.44 12.83
CA ASN A 147 2.18 36.80 12.64
C ASN A 147 3.70 36.88 12.46
N GLU A 148 4.43 35.84 12.87
CA GLU A 148 5.89 35.77 12.70
C GLU A 148 6.23 35.58 11.22
N SER A 149 5.67 34.54 10.58
CA SER A 149 5.89 34.30 9.14
C SER A 149 5.45 35.49 8.29
N ALA A 150 4.33 36.15 8.64
CA ALA A 150 3.86 37.32 7.93
C ALA A 150 4.88 38.48 7.91
N LYS A 151 5.55 38.73 9.06
CA LYS A 151 6.60 39.73 9.18
C LYS A 151 7.88 39.29 8.46
N LEU A 152 8.21 38.00 8.51
CA LEU A 152 9.39 37.46 7.84
C LEU A 152 9.28 37.61 6.33
N TRP A 153 8.13 37.29 5.72
CA TRP A 153 7.90 37.48 4.29
C TRP A 153 8.19 38.91 3.84
N THR A 154 7.56 39.90 4.49
CA THR A 154 7.74 41.32 4.13
C THR A 154 9.14 41.87 4.46
N ARG A 155 9.88 41.23 5.36
CA ARG A 155 11.24 41.65 5.75
C ARG A 155 12.33 41.02 4.89
N LEU A 156 12.20 39.75 4.55
CA LEU A 156 13.21 38.95 3.87
C LEU A 156 13.02 38.92 2.34
N THR A 157 11.86 39.37 1.86
CA THR A 157 11.52 39.37 0.44
C THR A 157 10.96 40.73 0.02
N PRO A 158 10.98 41.08 -1.28
CA PRO A 158 10.35 42.30 -1.79
C PRO A 158 8.81 42.18 -1.87
N LEU A 159 8.21 41.10 -1.36
CA LEU A 159 6.78 40.85 -1.44
C LEU A 159 6.02 41.85 -0.55
N PRO A 160 5.09 42.65 -1.12
CA PRO A 160 4.39 43.67 -0.36
C PRO A 160 3.33 43.03 0.57
N LYS A 161 2.96 43.75 1.63
CA LYS A 161 2.10 43.22 2.70
C LYS A 161 0.75 42.70 2.18
N GLU A 162 0.16 43.36 1.20
CA GLU A 162 -1.10 42.99 0.56
C GLU A 162 -1.05 41.64 -0.18
N ARG A 163 0.15 41.09 -0.43
CA ARG A 163 0.35 39.77 -1.04
C ARG A 163 0.69 38.67 -0.05
N VAL A 164 0.78 39.02 1.24
CA VAL A 164 0.89 38.06 2.35
C VAL A 164 -0.51 37.91 2.97
N LEU A 165 -1.23 36.86 2.58
CA LEU A 165 -2.61 36.63 2.98
C LEU A 165 -2.68 35.72 4.20
N PHE A 166 -3.63 35.99 5.11
CA PHE A 166 -3.93 35.07 6.20
C PHE A 166 -5.05 34.12 5.75
N CYS A 167 -4.81 32.81 5.73
CA CYS A 167 -5.83 31.80 5.39
C CYS A 167 -6.07 30.83 6.57
N GLY A 168 -7.24 30.20 6.56
CA GLY A 168 -7.71 29.37 7.66
C GLY A 168 -6.97 28.03 7.77
N ARG A 169 -7.39 27.23 8.76
CA ARG A 169 -6.81 25.90 9.07
C ARG A 169 -6.68 24.99 7.85
N LYS A 170 -7.70 24.98 6.97
CA LYS A 170 -7.73 24.12 5.78
C LYS A 170 -6.50 24.32 4.89
N ASP A 171 -6.02 25.55 4.77
CA ASP A 171 -4.96 25.91 3.84
C ASP A 171 -3.62 26.04 4.58
N ASN A 172 -3.59 26.70 5.75
CA ASN A 172 -2.34 27.05 6.43
C ASN A 172 -2.08 26.35 7.76
N PHE A 173 -2.73 25.22 8.03
CA PHE A 173 -2.38 24.35 9.15
C PHE A 173 -2.24 22.90 8.68
N TRP A 174 -1.01 22.40 8.68
CA TRP A 174 -0.70 21.08 8.14
C TRP A 174 -0.72 20.02 9.23
N GLU A 175 -1.38 18.90 8.93
CA GLU A 175 -1.50 17.75 9.82
C GLU A 175 -1.37 16.46 9.01
N MET A 176 -0.51 15.54 9.46
CA MET A 176 -0.27 14.25 8.82
C MET A 176 -1.54 13.36 8.79
N GLY A 177 -2.39 13.46 9.80
CA GLY A 177 -3.56 12.62 10.00
C GLY A 177 -4.40 13.07 11.18
N ALA A 178 -5.21 12.17 11.75
CA ALA A 178 -5.99 12.46 12.96
C ALA A 178 -5.12 12.66 14.22
N SER A 179 -3.90 12.11 14.21
CA SER A 179 -2.88 12.32 15.22
C SER A 179 -1.49 12.35 14.58
N GLY A 180 -0.51 12.91 15.29
CA GLY A 180 0.89 12.99 14.85
C GLY A 180 1.44 14.42 14.73
N PRO A 181 2.66 14.57 14.19
CA PRO A 181 3.33 15.88 14.11
C PRO A 181 2.57 16.83 13.19
N CYS A 182 2.43 18.09 13.62
CA CYS A 182 1.68 19.12 12.92
C CYS A 182 2.19 20.53 13.23
N GLY A 183 1.71 21.52 12.47
CA GLY A 183 2.03 22.91 12.72
C GLY A 183 1.40 23.87 11.70
N PRO A 184 1.47 25.19 11.99
CA PRO A 184 1.13 26.19 10.98
C PRO A 184 2.08 26.06 9.79
N CYS A 185 1.60 26.43 8.62
CA CYS A 185 2.43 26.47 7.43
C CYS A 185 2.24 27.78 6.66
N SER A 186 3.16 28.03 5.75
CA SER A 186 3.11 29.14 4.81
C SER A 186 3.30 28.62 3.40
N GLU A 187 2.45 29.05 2.47
CA GLU A 187 2.47 28.53 1.10
C GLU A 187 2.84 29.64 0.11
N ILE A 188 3.66 29.30 -0.87
CA ILE A 188 4.04 30.18 -1.97
C ILE A 188 3.16 29.85 -3.17
N HIS A 189 2.47 30.87 -3.66
CA HIS A 189 1.55 30.77 -4.79
C HIS A 189 2.05 31.61 -5.96
N ILE A 190 1.70 31.18 -7.18
CA ILE A 190 1.94 31.94 -8.40
C ILE A 190 0.61 32.37 -9.05
N ASP A 191 0.55 33.63 -9.46
CA ASP A 191 -0.47 34.14 -10.39
C ASP A 191 -0.05 33.83 -11.83
N LEU A 192 -0.77 32.91 -12.47
CA LEU A 192 -0.57 32.54 -13.87
C LEU A 192 -1.26 33.50 -14.85
N GLY A 193 -2.04 34.46 -14.35
CA GLY A 193 -2.76 35.45 -15.14
C GLY A 193 -4.25 35.12 -15.33
N PRO A 194 -5.10 36.12 -15.63
CA PRO A 194 -6.55 35.95 -15.79
C PRO A 194 -6.93 34.81 -16.76
N ASP A 195 -6.20 34.70 -17.86
CA ASP A 195 -6.42 33.77 -18.97
C ASP A 195 -6.28 32.29 -18.55
N ARG A 196 -5.71 32.04 -17.37
CA ARG A 196 -5.48 30.70 -16.80
C ARG A 196 -6.58 30.27 -15.84
N CYS A 197 -7.61 31.09 -15.63
CA CYS A 197 -8.76 30.70 -14.84
C CYS A 197 -9.67 29.74 -15.64
N ASP A 198 -9.82 28.52 -15.13
CA ASP A 198 -10.70 27.46 -15.62
C ASP A 198 -12.18 27.66 -15.26
N LYS A 199 -12.46 28.53 -14.29
CA LYS A 199 -13.80 28.80 -13.74
C LYS A 199 -14.40 30.15 -14.16
N GLN A 200 -13.86 30.78 -15.21
CA GLN A 200 -14.38 32.07 -15.69
C GLN A 200 -15.87 32.03 -16.09
N HIS A 201 -16.36 30.85 -16.48
CA HIS A 201 -17.73 30.61 -16.90
C HIS A 201 -18.70 30.36 -15.73
N GLU A 202 -18.19 30.14 -14.51
CA GLU A 202 -19.02 29.87 -13.33
C GLU A 202 -19.60 31.17 -12.76
N PRO A 203 -20.93 31.31 -12.66
CA PRO A 203 -21.55 32.52 -12.11
C PRO A 203 -21.09 32.82 -10.68
N GLY A 204 -20.53 34.01 -10.45
CA GLY A 204 -20.08 34.47 -9.13
C GLY A 204 -18.65 34.09 -8.77
N HIS A 205 -17.92 33.36 -9.63
CA HIS A 205 -16.51 33.05 -9.42
C HIS A 205 -15.64 34.32 -9.34
N ARG A 206 -14.76 34.37 -8.35
CA ARG A 206 -13.72 35.41 -8.21
C ARG A 206 -12.38 34.72 -8.03
N CYS A 207 -11.43 35.01 -8.92
CA CYS A 207 -10.08 34.46 -8.78
C CYS A 207 -9.41 35.06 -7.55
N ALA A 208 -8.93 34.19 -6.67
CA ALA A 208 -8.13 34.53 -5.51
C ALA A 208 -7.17 33.38 -5.19
N VAL A 209 -6.10 33.68 -4.46
CA VAL A 209 -5.27 32.64 -3.83
C VAL A 209 -6.16 31.77 -2.95
N ASN A 210 -6.00 30.45 -3.03
CA ASN A 210 -6.89 29.44 -2.40
C ASN A 210 -8.38 29.55 -2.81
N GLY A 211 -8.67 30.23 -3.92
CA GLY A 211 -10.03 30.35 -4.49
C GLY A 211 -10.45 29.17 -5.37
N GLY A 212 -9.61 28.15 -5.51
CA GLY A 212 -9.93 26.90 -6.21
C GLY A 212 -10.10 27.02 -7.73
N CYS A 213 -9.36 27.92 -8.39
CA CYS A 213 -9.27 27.99 -9.85
C CYS A 213 -7.82 27.94 -10.33
N GLY A 214 -7.62 27.52 -11.59
CA GLY A 214 -6.32 27.29 -12.21
C GLY A 214 -5.42 28.52 -12.39
N ARG A 215 -5.89 29.73 -12.06
CA ARG A 215 -5.07 30.95 -12.12
C ARG A 215 -4.03 31.02 -11.01
N PHE A 216 -4.42 30.66 -9.78
CA PHE A 216 -3.55 30.71 -8.61
C PHE A 216 -3.19 29.29 -8.22
N ILE A 217 -1.91 28.93 -8.39
CA ILE A 217 -1.41 27.60 -8.10
C ILE A 217 -0.39 27.67 -6.96
N GLU A 218 -0.55 26.79 -5.97
CA GLU A 218 0.42 26.57 -4.90
C GLU A 218 1.64 25.84 -5.47
N LEU A 219 2.82 26.46 -5.32
CA LEU A 219 4.10 25.92 -5.77
C LEU A 219 4.86 25.19 -4.66
N TRP A 220 4.75 25.69 -3.43
CA TRP A 220 5.57 25.21 -2.32
C TRP A 220 4.88 25.47 -0.98
N ASN A 221 4.75 24.43 -0.16
CA ASN A 221 4.28 24.53 1.22
C ASN A 221 5.46 24.45 2.19
N LEU A 222 5.57 25.41 3.11
CA LEU A 222 6.57 25.51 4.17
C LEU A 222 5.90 25.24 5.52
N VAL A 223 5.98 24.00 5.99
CA VAL A 223 5.36 23.55 7.25
C VAL A 223 6.32 23.75 8.41
N PHE A 224 5.83 24.42 9.46
CA PHE A 224 6.56 24.71 10.68
C PHE A 224 6.08 23.79 11.80
N ILE A 225 6.53 22.54 11.76
CA ILE A 225 6.13 21.51 12.72
C ILE A 225 6.65 21.90 14.11
N GLN A 226 5.72 22.14 15.03
CA GLN A 226 6.00 22.55 16.41
C GLN A 226 4.99 21.98 17.41
N PHE A 227 4.02 21.19 16.92
CA PHE A 227 3.01 20.52 17.74
C PHE A 227 2.89 19.04 17.36
N ASN A 228 2.31 18.27 18.28
CA ASN A 228 1.86 16.91 18.08
C ASN A 228 0.37 16.85 18.41
N ARG A 229 -0.45 16.45 17.44
CA ARG A 229 -1.87 16.20 17.62
C ARG A 229 -2.06 14.86 18.33
N LYS A 230 -2.63 14.88 19.52
CA LYS A 230 -3.00 13.68 20.26
C LYS A 230 -4.27 13.05 19.67
N PRO A 231 -4.54 11.74 19.90
CA PRO A 231 -5.75 11.07 19.42
C PRO A 231 -7.07 11.69 19.92
N ASP A 232 -7.04 12.41 21.04
CA ASP A 232 -8.20 13.14 21.59
C ASP A 232 -8.42 14.52 20.95
N GLY A 233 -7.60 14.88 19.96
CA GLY A 233 -7.65 16.16 19.25
C GLY A 233 -6.82 17.28 19.87
N THR A 234 -6.21 17.09 21.05
CA THR A 234 -5.43 18.14 21.72
C THR A 234 -4.08 18.40 21.03
N LEU A 235 -3.64 19.67 21.04
CA LEU A 235 -2.32 20.09 20.56
C LEU A 235 -1.31 20.09 21.71
N GLU A 236 -0.30 19.24 21.61
CA GLU A 236 0.84 19.23 22.52
C GLU A 236 2.04 19.89 21.84
N ARG A 237 2.70 20.84 22.51
CA ARG A 237 3.89 21.49 21.96
C ARG A 237 5.09 20.54 21.99
N LEU A 238 5.77 20.41 20.86
CA LEU A 238 7.00 19.60 20.75
C LEU A 238 8.16 20.30 21.47
N GLY A 239 9.11 19.50 21.96
CA GLY A 239 10.34 20.01 22.61
C GLY A 239 11.35 20.65 21.64
N ALA A 240 11.08 20.58 20.34
CA ALA A 240 11.92 21.08 19.26
C ALA A 240 11.04 21.61 18.14
N ASN A 241 11.60 22.52 17.33
CA ASN A 241 10.93 23.06 16.15
C ASN A 241 11.53 22.41 14.90
N TYR A 242 10.68 22.07 13.94
CA TYR A 242 11.11 21.42 12.71
C TYR A 242 10.57 22.15 11.49
N VAL A 243 11.30 22.04 10.38
CA VAL A 243 10.84 22.48 9.07
C VAL A 243 10.60 21.24 8.22
N ASP A 244 9.43 21.19 7.62
CA ASP A 244 9.06 20.24 6.57
C ASP A 244 8.55 21.04 5.40
N THR A 245 9.11 20.86 4.22
CA THR A 245 8.63 21.55 3.03
C THR A 245 8.25 20.56 1.94
N GLY A 246 7.27 20.91 1.13
CA GLY A 246 6.94 20.16 -0.08
C GLY A 246 6.67 21.09 -1.26
N ALA A 247 7.49 21.00 -2.30
CA ALA A 247 7.21 21.58 -3.61
C ALA A 247 6.91 20.48 -4.62
N GLY A 248 5.81 20.62 -5.37
CA GLY A 248 5.46 19.66 -6.41
C GLY A 248 6.33 19.88 -7.65
N LEU A 249 7.18 18.92 -8.01
CA LEU A 249 8.06 19.03 -9.18
C LEU A 249 7.25 19.26 -10.46
N GLU A 250 6.13 18.56 -10.62
CA GLU A 250 5.25 18.65 -11.79
C GLU A 250 4.72 20.06 -11.99
N ARG A 251 4.33 20.74 -10.90
CA ARG A 251 3.82 22.12 -10.95
C ARG A 251 4.94 23.10 -11.28
N LEU A 252 6.11 22.93 -10.68
CA LEU A 252 7.29 23.76 -10.98
C LEU A 252 7.72 23.60 -12.44
N ALA A 253 7.76 22.37 -12.95
CA ALA A 253 8.08 22.07 -14.34
C ALA A 253 7.11 22.77 -15.30
N ALA A 254 5.79 22.71 -15.02
CA ALA A 254 4.80 23.39 -15.84
C ALA A 254 5.04 24.91 -15.89
N VAL A 255 5.33 25.53 -14.75
CA VAL A 255 5.62 26.98 -14.68
C VAL A 255 6.90 27.33 -15.43
N LEU A 256 8.00 26.62 -15.18
CA LEU A 256 9.32 26.94 -15.71
C LEU A 256 9.47 26.61 -17.19
N GLN A 257 8.66 25.67 -17.69
CA GLN A 257 8.56 25.33 -19.11
C GLN A 257 7.45 26.09 -19.83
N ASN A 258 6.77 27.01 -19.13
CA ASN A 258 5.66 27.82 -19.64
C ASN A 258 4.53 26.98 -20.27
N LYS A 259 4.18 25.87 -19.62
CA LYS A 259 3.10 24.96 -19.99
C LYS A 259 1.82 25.29 -19.24
N GLN A 260 0.68 24.95 -19.83
CA GLN A 260 -0.64 25.17 -19.21
C GLN A 260 -1.09 23.97 -18.37
N SER A 261 -0.48 22.82 -18.62
CA SER A 261 -0.78 21.57 -17.98
C SER A 261 0.50 20.86 -17.59
N ASN A 262 0.46 20.23 -16.41
CA ASN A 262 1.55 19.38 -15.94
C ASN A 262 1.84 18.27 -16.96
N TYR A 263 0.81 17.78 -17.65
CA TYR A 263 0.91 16.74 -18.68
C TYR A 263 1.65 17.18 -19.96
N ASP A 264 1.87 18.48 -20.17
CA ASP A 264 2.56 18.98 -21.38
C ASP A 264 4.06 19.23 -21.14
N THR A 265 4.55 18.85 -19.96
CA THR A 265 5.95 18.95 -19.55
C THR A 265 6.75 17.74 -20.03
N ASP A 266 8.07 17.86 -19.98
CA ASP A 266 9.00 16.77 -20.26
C ASP A 266 8.83 15.55 -19.33
N LEU A 267 8.15 15.69 -18.18
CA LEU A 267 7.79 14.58 -17.29
C LEU A 267 6.78 13.60 -17.89
N PHE A 268 5.93 14.05 -18.81
CA PHE A 268 4.81 13.25 -19.35
C PHE A 268 4.88 13.10 -20.87
N MET A 269 5.42 14.09 -21.59
CA MET A 269 5.43 14.08 -23.05
C MET A 269 6.14 12.87 -23.68
N PRO A 270 7.19 12.25 -23.12
CA PRO A 270 7.73 10.99 -23.65
C PRO A 270 6.70 9.86 -23.66
N VAL A 271 5.98 9.68 -22.55
CA VAL A 271 4.92 8.68 -22.41
C VAL A 271 3.73 8.98 -23.32
N ILE A 272 3.30 10.24 -23.37
CA ILE A 272 2.21 10.69 -24.25
C ILE A 272 2.58 10.47 -25.72
N SER A 273 3.82 10.78 -26.12
CA SER A 273 4.31 10.58 -27.49
C SER A 273 4.30 9.11 -27.88
N ALA A 274 4.83 8.24 -27.01
CA ALA A 274 4.77 6.79 -27.22
C ALA A 274 3.31 6.29 -27.33
N LEU A 275 2.39 6.83 -26.53
CA LEU A 275 0.97 6.49 -26.62
C LEU A 275 0.33 6.99 -27.93
N GLN A 276 0.75 8.14 -28.47
CA GLN A 276 0.27 8.60 -29.79
C GLN A 276 0.72 7.65 -30.89
N GLU A 277 1.95 7.17 -30.83
CA GLU A 277 2.50 6.20 -31.80
C GLU A 277 1.74 4.87 -31.75
N ILE A 278 1.41 4.40 -30.54
CA ILE A 278 0.68 3.14 -30.32
C ILE A 278 -0.79 3.25 -30.74
N SER A 279 -1.45 4.36 -30.42
CA SER A 279 -2.90 4.55 -30.65
C SER A 279 -3.25 5.18 -32.00
N HIS A 280 -2.28 5.78 -32.68
CA HIS A 280 -2.51 6.63 -33.85
C HIS A 280 -3.51 7.77 -33.61
N LYS A 281 -3.72 8.17 -32.34
CA LYS A 281 -4.49 9.35 -31.94
C LYS A 281 -3.54 10.49 -31.62
N THR A 282 -4.04 11.72 -31.70
CA THR A 282 -3.27 12.94 -31.39
C THR A 282 -3.69 13.51 -30.04
N TYR A 283 -2.73 13.79 -29.17
CA TYR A 283 -2.94 14.57 -27.96
C TYR A 283 -2.94 16.06 -28.30
N THR A 284 -4.00 16.77 -27.93
CA THR A 284 -4.19 18.19 -28.28
C THR A 284 -4.08 19.16 -27.11
N SER A 285 -3.84 18.65 -25.89
CA SER A 285 -3.74 19.44 -24.66
C SER A 285 -4.99 20.27 -24.33
N GLN A 286 -6.18 19.80 -24.71
CA GLN A 286 -7.45 20.48 -24.43
C GLN A 286 -8.17 19.85 -23.23
N LEU A 287 -8.84 20.67 -22.42
CA LEU A 287 -9.73 20.20 -21.36
C LEU A 287 -11.10 19.82 -21.96
N GLY A 288 -11.77 18.84 -21.36
CA GLY A 288 -13.07 18.34 -21.84
C GLY A 288 -13.02 17.49 -23.11
N ASN A 289 -11.84 17.27 -23.68
CA ASN A 289 -11.64 16.36 -24.81
C ASN A 289 -11.43 14.92 -24.29
N ALA A 290 -12.32 13.99 -24.67
CA ALA A 290 -12.27 12.61 -24.20
C ALA A 290 -10.98 11.87 -24.58
N THR A 291 -10.42 12.16 -25.77
CA THR A 291 -9.14 11.59 -26.21
C THR A 291 -8.01 12.09 -25.33
N ASP A 292 -7.91 13.40 -25.10
CA ASP A 292 -6.85 13.96 -24.24
C ASP A 292 -6.97 13.50 -22.79
N ASN A 293 -8.19 13.35 -22.27
CA ASN A 293 -8.42 12.78 -20.95
C ASN A 293 -7.88 11.34 -20.87
N ALA A 294 -8.09 10.52 -21.90
CA ALA A 294 -7.52 9.17 -21.95
C ALA A 294 -5.98 9.19 -21.96
N PHE A 295 -5.36 10.07 -22.75
CA PHE A 295 -3.90 10.26 -22.76
C PHE A 295 -3.37 10.60 -21.36
N ARG A 296 -3.99 11.57 -20.68
CA ARG A 296 -3.58 12.01 -19.33
C ARG A 296 -3.71 10.90 -18.29
N VAL A 297 -4.86 10.22 -18.25
CA VAL A 297 -5.09 9.11 -17.30
C VAL A 297 -4.07 8.00 -17.50
N ILE A 298 -3.84 7.57 -18.75
CA ILE A 298 -2.90 6.49 -19.04
C ILE A 298 -1.47 6.92 -18.66
N ALA A 299 -1.06 8.14 -19.04
CA ALA A 299 0.29 8.64 -18.77
C ALA A 299 0.58 8.82 -17.26
N ASP A 300 -0.39 9.27 -16.48
CA ASP A 300 -0.28 9.32 -15.02
C ASP A 300 -0.21 7.92 -14.41
N HIS A 301 -1.16 7.04 -14.76
CA HIS A 301 -1.27 5.74 -14.11
C HIS A 301 -0.08 4.83 -14.43
N ILE A 302 0.52 4.91 -15.63
CA ILE A 302 1.72 4.13 -15.93
C ILE A 302 2.92 4.55 -15.07
N ARG A 303 3.06 5.85 -14.76
CA ARG A 303 4.11 6.32 -13.82
C ARG A 303 3.88 5.69 -12.44
N THR A 304 2.66 5.79 -11.92
CA THR A 304 2.28 5.21 -10.61
C THR A 304 2.52 3.71 -10.54
N LEU A 305 2.12 2.95 -11.57
CA LEU A 305 2.33 1.51 -11.66
C LEU A 305 3.82 1.16 -11.71
N THR A 306 4.60 1.91 -12.49
CA THR A 306 6.04 1.67 -12.65
C THR A 306 6.76 1.80 -11.31
N PHE A 307 6.55 2.89 -10.59
CA PHE A 307 7.16 3.09 -9.28
C PHE A 307 6.67 2.08 -8.23
N SER A 308 5.37 1.81 -8.21
CA SER A 308 4.80 0.90 -7.21
C SER A 308 5.28 -0.54 -7.38
N ILE A 309 5.35 -1.04 -8.62
CA ILE A 309 5.83 -2.39 -8.90
C ILE A 309 7.34 -2.49 -8.67
N ALA A 310 8.11 -1.46 -9.04
CA ALA A 310 9.55 -1.40 -8.75
C ALA A 310 9.82 -1.44 -7.23
N ASP A 311 9.01 -0.75 -6.43
CA ASP A 311 9.07 -0.77 -4.96
C ASP A 311 8.43 -2.02 -4.32
N GLY A 312 7.95 -2.98 -5.13
CA GLY A 312 7.52 -4.30 -4.67
C GLY A 312 6.02 -4.47 -4.43
N VAL A 313 5.18 -3.57 -4.94
CA VAL A 313 3.71 -3.67 -4.90
C VAL A 313 3.19 -4.15 -6.26
N THR A 314 2.84 -5.43 -6.36
CA THR A 314 2.20 -5.99 -7.55
C THR A 314 0.66 -5.93 -7.44
N PRO A 315 -0.08 -5.84 -8.56
CA PRO A 315 -1.54 -5.96 -8.57
C PRO A 315 -2.04 -7.22 -7.81
N SER A 316 -3.01 -7.05 -6.90
CA SER A 316 -3.62 -8.14 -6.11
C SER A 316 -5.11 -7.86 -5.83
N ASN A 317 -5.77 -8.76 -5.08
CA ASN A 317 -7.18 -8.59 -4.69
C ASN A 317 -7.38 -7.74 -3.43
N ASP A 318 -6.32 -7.33 -2.74
CA ASP A 318 -6.37 -6.70 -1.42
C ASP A 318 -5.29 -5.64 -1.19
N GLY A 319 -5.48 -4.84 -0.13
CA GLY A 319 -4.49 -3.85 0.33
C GLY A 319 -3.95 -2.94 -0.79
N ARG A 320 -2.63 -2.78 -0.83
CA ARG A 320 -1.93 -1.94 -1.82
C ARG A 320 -2.03 -2.51 -3.24
N GLY A 321 -2.01 -3.84 -3.38
CA GLY A 321 -2.11 -4.50 -4.67
C GLY A 321 -3.48 -4.32 -5.32
N TYR A 322 -4.57 -4.25 -4.53
CA TYR A 322 -5.90 -3.89 -5.02
C TYR A 322 -5.91 -2.49 -5.65
N VAL A 323 -5.23 -1.53 -5.03
CA VAL A 323 -5.14 -0.16 -5.55
C VAL A 323 -4.39 -0.14 -6.88
N MET A 324 -3.25 -0.84 -6.98
CA MET A 324 -2.49 -0.93 -8.24
C MET A 324 -3.29 -1.63 -9.34
N ARG A 325 -3.99 -2.71 -9.00
CA ARG A 325 -4.93 -3.36 -9.91
C ARG A 325 -6.00 -2.40 -10.40
N ARG A 326 -6.57 -1.59 -9.52
CA ARG A 326 -7.59 -0.58 -9.85
C ARG A 326 -7.09 0.44 -10.87
N LEU A 327 -5.90 1.01 -10.64
CA LEU A 327 -5.25 1.95 -11.55
C LEU A 327 -5.01 1.33 -12.94
N LEU A 328 -4.43 0.13 -12.97
CA LEU A 328 -4.17 -0.58 -14.23
C LEU A 328 -5.46 -0.81 -15.02
N ARG A 329 -6.52 -1.28 -14.36
CA ARG A 329 -7.80 -1.55 -15.02
C ARG A 329 -8.47 -0.27 -15.53
N ARG A 330 -8.36 0.84 -14.78
CA ARG A 330 -8.83 2.15 -15.25
C ARG A 330 -8.06 2.61 -16.49
N ALA A 331 -6.74 2.51 -16.49
CA ALA A 331 -5.92 2.87 -17.64
C ALA A 331 -6.23 1.99 -18.87
N ALA A 332 -6.40 0.67 -18.69
CA ALA A 332 -6.83 -0.25 -19.75
C ALA A 332 -8.19 0.16 -20.35
N ARG A 333 -9.16 0.56 -19.51
CA ARG A 333 -10.46 1.08 -19.98
C ARG A 333 -10.30 2.35 -20.81
N PHE A 334 -9.45 3.29 -20.40
CA PHE A 334 -9.18 4.48 -21.21
C PHE A 334 -8.42 4.13 -22.50
N GLY A 335 -7.64 3.05 -22.52
CA GLY A 335 -7.07 2.47 -23.74
C GLY A 335 -8.14 2.08 -24.76
N ARG A 336 -9.27 1.52 -24.32
CA ARG A 336 -10.42 1.23 -25.21
C ARG A 336 -11.02 2.49 -25.84
N ALA A 337 -11.02 3.62 -25.14
CA ALA A 337 -11.45 4.90 -25.71
C ALA A 337 -10.48 5.42 -26.80
N LEU A 338 -9.24 4.94 -26.82
CA LEU A 338 -8.25 5.19 -27.85
C LEU A 338 -8.20 4.09 -28.93
N ASP A 339 -9.14 3.15 -28.92
CA ASP A 339 -9.21 1.99 -29.83
C ASP A 339 -8.05 0.98 -29.64
N LEU A 340 -7.50 0.89 -28.43
CA LEU A 340 -6.47 -0.08 -28.06
C LEU A 340 -7.12 -1.31 -27.42
N HIS A 341 -7.10 -2.43 -28.13
CA HIS A 341 -7.74 -3.69 -27.70
C HIS A 341 -6.74 -4.71 -27.11
N GLU A 342 -5.50 -4.69 -27.58
CA GLU A 342 -4.41 -5.54 -27.09
C GLU A 342 -3.66 -4.88 -25.92
N PRO A 343 -2.95 -5.66 -25.07
CA PRO A 343 -2.08 -5.09 -24.03
C PRO A 343 -1.08 -4.11 -24.62
N PHE A 344 -0.98 -2.92 -24.03
CA PHE A 344 -0.15 -1.84 -24.55
C PHE A 344 0.60 -1.08 -23.47
N MET A 345 0.12 -1.06 -22.23
CA MET A 345 0.67 -0.22 -21.16
C MET A 345 2.12 -0.59 -20.83
N TYR A 346 2.48 -1.87 -20.93
CA TYR A 346 3.86 -2.32 -20.70
C TYR A 346 4.88 -1.65 -21.64
N ARG A 347 4.47 -1.26 -22.85
CA ARG A 347 5.32 -0.56 -23.83
C ARG A 347 5.61 0.89 -23.45
N LEU A 348 4.86 1.44 -22.50
CA LEU A 348 5.02 2.81 -22.02
C LEU A 348 6.03 2.91 -20.85
N VAL A 349 6.45 1.78 -20.27
CA VAL A 349 7.40 1.74 -19.14
C VAL A 349 8.74 2.37 -19.52
N ASP A 350 9.24 2.10 -20.72
CA ASP A 350 10.52 2.66 -21.21
C ASP A 350 10.49 4.19 -21.23
N GLY A 351 9.36 4.80 -21.62
CA GLY A 351 9.20 6.26 -21.59
C GLY A 351 9.23 6.86 -20.17
N VAL A 352 8.81 6.09 -19.16
CA VAL A 352 8.95 6.48 -17.74
C VAL A 352 10.40 6.36 -17.30
N VAL A 353 11.07 5.25 -17.65
CA VAL A 353 12.46 4.96 -17.29
C VAL A 353 13.43 5.96 -17.92
N GLU A 354 13.23 6.32 -19.18
CA GLU A 354 14.08 7.27 -19.92
C GLU A 354 14.21 8.60 -19.17
N HIS A 355 13.10 9.12 -18.64
CA HIS A 355 13.09 10.44 -18.01
C HIS A 355 13.35 10.40 -16.50
N MET A 356 12.93 9.35 -15.80
CA MET A 356 12.96 9.30 -14.34
C MET A 356 14.01 8.32 -13.78
N GLY A 357 14.54 7.40 -14.60
CA GLY A 357 15.43 6.32 -14.14
C GLY A 357 16.79 6.80 -13.60
N ALA A 358 17.28 7.96 -14.04
CA ALA A 358 18.52 8.53 -13.51
C ALA A 358 18.37 9.00 -12.05
N ALA A 359 17.21 9.55 -11.69
CA ALA A 359 16.91 9.97 -10.32
C ALA A 359 16.46 8.81 -9.43
N PHE A 360 15.88 7.77 -10.03
CA PHE A 360 15.34 6.58 -9.37
C PHE A 360 15.86 5.30 -10.06
N PRO A 361 17.09 4.85 -9.75
CA PRO A 361 17.71 3.72 -10.42
C PRO A 361 16.90 2.43 -10.36
N GLU A 362 16.09 2.25 -9.30
CA GLU A 362 15.28 1.05 -9.09
C GLU A 362 14.26 0.79 -10.21
N ILE A 363 13.72 1.84 -10.86
CA ILE A 363 12.80 1.64 -11.99
C ILE A 363 13.54 1.26 -13.27
N ALA A 364 14.80 1.65 -13.43
CA ALA A 364 15.64 1.22 -14.54
C ALA A 364 16.10 -0.23 -14.34
N GLU A 365 16.55 -0.57 -13.14
CA GLU A 365 16.97 -1.94 -12.77
C GLU A 365 15.84 -2.96 -12.89
N ARG A 366 14.59 -2.55 -12.61
CA ARG A 366 13.41 -3.42 -12.61
C ARG A 366 12.47 -3.21 -13.80
N GLY A 367 12.85 -2.42 -14.80
CA GLY A 367 11.98 -2.05 -15.92
C GLY A 367 11.34 -3.24 -16.64
N GLU A 368 12.14 -4.27 -16.95
CA GLU A 368 11.63 -5.50 -17.60
C GLU A 368 10.62 -6.26 -16.73
N PHE A 369 10.91 -6.38 -15.42
CA PHE A 369 10.00 -7.01 -14.47
C PHE A 369 8.69 -6.23 -14.39
N VAL A 370 8.76 -4.91 -14.24
CA VAL A 370 7.59 -4.01 -14.22
C VAL A 370 6.74 -4.19 -15.47
N ALA A 371 7.36 -4.13 -16.65
CA ALA A 371 6.67 -4.31 -17.93
C ALA A 371 5.97 -5.67 -18.01
N SER A 372 6.64 -6.75 -17.57
CA SER A 372 6.06 -8.10 -17.57
C SER A 372 4.83 -8.23 -16.66
N VAL A 373 4.87 -7.60 -15.47
CA VAL A 373 3.75 -7.59 -14.50
C VAL A 373 2.54 -6.85 -15.09
N ILE A 374 2.78 -5.67 -15.68
CA ILE A 374 1.74 -4.85 -16.30
C ILE A 374 1.10 -5.59 -17.47
N GLN A 375 1.92 -6.18 -18.34
CA GLN A 375 1.44 -6.93 -19.50
C GLN A 375 0.55 -8.11 -19.09
N ALA A 376 0.96 -8.87 -18.08
CA ALA A 376 0.23 -10.04 -17.63
C ALA A 376 -1.13 -9.68 -17.00
N GLU A 377 -1.19 -8.66 -16.13
CA GLU A 377 -2.44 -8.21 -15.53
C GLU A 377 -3.36 -7.55 -16.57
N GLU A 378 -2.81 -6.76 -17.50
CA GLU A 378 -3.60 -6.15 -18.59
C GLU A 378 -4.20 -7.20 -19.52
N ALA A 379 -3.42 -8.22 -19.92
CA ALA A 379 -3.91 -9.32 -20.74
C ALA A 379 -4.98 -10.16 -20.02
N SER A 380 -4.81 -10.38 -18.71
CA SER A 380 -5.80 -11.05 -17.87
C SER A 380 -7.12 -10.28 -17.85
N PHE A 381 -7.02 -8.96 -17.64
CA PHE A 381 -8.18 -8.09 -17.51
C PHE A 381 -8.89 -7.81 -18.84
N GLY A 382 -8.17 -7.69 -19.96
CA GLY A 382 -8.75 -7.36 -21.27
C GLY A 382 -9.93 -8.26 -21.65
N ARG A 383 -9.80 -9.57 -21.38
CA ARG A 383 -10.89 -10.56 -21.61
C ARG A 383 -12.15 -10.25 -20.80
N THR A 384 -11.99 -9.78 -19.57
CA THR A 384 -13.08 -9.36 -18.68
C THR A 384 -13.65 -8.00 -19.07
N LEU A 385 -12.78 -7.07 -19.47
CA LEU A 385 -13.12 -5.69 -19.79
C LEU A 385 -14.14 -5.61 -20.93
N ASP A 386 -13.85 -6.25 -22.07
CA ASP A 386 -14.69 -6.14 -23.26
C ASP A 386 -16.10 -6.68 -22.99
N ARG A 387 -16.19 -7.83 -22.34
CA ARG A 387 -17.47 -8.41 -21.93
C ARG A 387 -18.21 -7.54 -20.91
N GLY A 388 -17.49 -6.98 -19.95
CA GLY A 388 -18.06 -6.10 -18.93
C GLY A 388 -18.61 -4.80 -19.51
N LEU A 389 -17.95 -4.21 -20.51
CA LEU A 389 -18.41 -3.01 -21.20
C LEU A 389 -19.71 -3.25 -21.97
N GLU A 390 -19.85 -4.39 -22.66
CA GLU A 390 -21.10 -4.78 -23.32
C GLU A 390 -22.28 -4.87 -22.34
N ILE A 391 -22.06 -5.55 -21.21
CA ILE A 391 -23.09 -5.76 -20.19
C ILE A 391 -23.45 -4.43 -19.50
N PHE A 392 -22.45 -3.62 -19.19
CA PHE A 392 -22.66 -2.27 -18.65
C PHE A 392 -23.51 -1.42 -19.60
N ALA A 393 -23.18 -1.41 -20.90
CA ALA A 393 -23.91 -0.63 -21.89
C ALA A 393 -25.39 -1.06 -21.98
N ALA A 394 -25.66 -2.36 -21.88
CA ALA A 394 -27.03 -2.88 -21.82
C ALA A 394 -27.77 -2.42 -20.54
N ALA A 395 -27.12 -2.49 -19.38
CA ALA A 395 -27.70 -2.03 -18.11
C ALA A 395 -27.96 -0.52 -18.09
N ALA A 396 -27.00 0.28 -18.59
CA ALA A 396 -27.12 1.73 -18.70
C ALA A 396 -28.26 2.12 -19.65
N ARG A 397 -28.39 1.45 -20.80
CA ARG A 397 -29.50 1.65 -21.72
C ARG A 397 -30.83 1.33 -21.07
N ALA A 398 -30.95 0.18 -20.39
CA ALA A 398 -32.17 -0.21 -19.70
C ALA A 398 -32.57 0.80 -18.60
N ALA A 399 -31.60 1.34 -17.86
CA ALA A 399 -31.86 2.38 -16.86
C ALA A 399 -32.38 3.68 -17.52
N LYS A 400 -31.75 4.13 -18.61
CA LYS A 400 -32.17 5.32 -19.37
C LYS A 400 -33.55 5.16 -20.01
N ASP A 401 -33.83 4.01 -20.60
CA ASP A 401 -35.13 3.69 -21.20
C ASP A 401 -36.26 3.70 -20.15
N GLN A 402 -35.94 3.32 -18.90
CA GLN A 402 -36.85 3.38 -17.74
C GLN A 402 -36.83 4.74 -17.02
N GLN A 403 -36.16 5.75 -17.57
CA GLN A 403 -35.97 7.07 -16.97
C GLN A 403 -35.39 7.06 -15.54
N ARG A 404 -34.62 6.01 -15.21
CA ARG A 404 -33.88 5.93 -13.96
C ARG A 404 -32.57 6.71 -14.08
N LYS A 405 -32.19 7.40 -12.99
CA LYS A 405 -30.89 8.04 -12.84
C LYS A 405 -29.85 7.15 -12.16
N THR A 406 -30.20 5.91 -11.85
CA THR A 406 -29.39 4.99 -11.04
C THR A 406 -29.42 3.58 -11.64
N LEU A 407 -28.25 2.95 -11.76
CA LEU A 407 -28.09 1.54 -12.07
C LEU A 407 -28.51 0.66 -10.87
N ASP A 408 -29.20 -0.44 -11.15
CA ASP A 408 -29.67 -1.36 -10.11
C ASP A 408 -28.48 -2.07 -9.47
N GLY A 409 -28.44 -2.12 -8.13
CA GLY A 409 -27.36 -2.79 -7.39
C GLY A 409 -27.23 -4.27 -7.73
N ARG A 410 -28.29 -4.93 -8.22
CA ARG A 410 -28.25 -6.31 -8.72
C ARG A 410 -27.49 -6.44 -10.03
N ASP A 411 -27.70 -5.52 -10.97
CA ASP A 411 -26.99 -5.50 -12.24
C ASP A 411 -25.49 -5.25 -12.00
N VAL A 412 -25.19 -4.32 -11.08
CA VAL A 412 -23.82 -4.02 -10.66
C VAL A 412 -23.19 -5.19 -9.88
N PHE A 413 -23.94 -5.85 -9.01
CA PHE A 413 -23.48 -7.06 -8.33
C PHE A 413 -23.19 -8.18 -9.32
N GLN A 414 -24.02 -8.35 -10.36
CA GLN A 414 -23.79 -9.35 -11.40
C GLN A 414 -22.52 -9.03 -12.22
N LEU A 415 -22.31 -7.77 -12.59
CA LEU A 415 -21.08 -7.30 -13.24
C LEU A 415 -19.84 -7.68 -12.41
N TYR A 416 -19.89 -7.45 -11.11
CA TYR A 416 -18.80 -7.75 -10.19
C TYR A 416 -18.60 -9.26 -9.94
N ASP A 417 -19.64 -9.95 -9.48
CA ASP A 417 -19.56 -11.33 -8.99
C ASP A 417 -19.41 -12.35 -10.13
N THR A 418 -20.21 -12.20 -11.19
CA THR A 418 -20.25 -13.18 -12.29
C THR A 418 -19.17 -12.91 -13.32
N TYR A 419 -18.95 -11.64 -13.65
CA TYR A 419 -18.09 -11.27 -14.78
C TYR A 419 -16.74 -10.69 -14.35
N GLY A 420 -16.52 -10.46 -13.04
CA GLY A 420 -15.27 -9.89 -12.52
C GLY A 420 -15.08 -8.42 -12.86
N PHE A 421 -16.13 -7.71 -13.28
CA PHE A 421 -16.08 -6.32 -13.68
C PHE A 421 -16.11 -5.41 -12.44
N PRO A 422 -15.06 -4.64 -12.18
CA PRO A 422 -14.91 -3.89 -10.92
C PRO A 422 -16.01 -2.83 -10.69
N LEU A 423 -16.48 -2.73 -9.44
CA LEU A 423 -17.47 -1.73 -9.03
C LEU A 423 -17.01 -0.31 -9.35
N ASP A 424 -15.73 0.00 -9.17
CA ASP A 424 -15.18 1.33 -9.38
C ASP A 424 -15.18 1.73 -10.87
N LEU A 425 -14.96 0.77 -11.78
CA LEU A 425 -15.14 1.02 -13.21
C LEU A 425 -16.61 1.21 -13.56
N THR A 426 -17.50 0.42 -12.96
CA THR A 426 -18.95 0.61 -13.13
C THR A 426 -19.38 2.01 -12.68
N GLN A 427 -18.86 2.50 -11.54
CA GLN A 427 -19.13 3.84 -11.05
C GLN A 427 -18.58 4.93 -11.98
N LEU A 428 -17.35 4.76 -12.49
CA LEU A 428 -16.75 5.69 -13.45
C LEU A 428 -17.62 5.79 -14.72
N LEU A 429 -17.95 4.65 -15.33
CA LEU A 429 -18.75 4.61 -16.55
C LEU A 429 -20.17 5.15 -16.32
N ALA A 430 -20.78 4.85 -15.16
CA ALA A 430 -22.09 5.39 -14.80
C ALA A 430 -22.06 6.93 -14.77
N ARG A 431 -21.05 7.53 -14.13
CA ARG A 431 -20.92 8.99 -14.03
C ARG A 431 -20.78 9.64 -15.42
N GLU A 432 -19.98 9.06 -16.32
CA GLU A 432 -19.84 9.54 -17.70
C GLU A 432 -21.16 9.49 -18.47
N GLU A 433 -22.00 8.50 -18.19
CA GLU A 433 -23.33 8.35 -18.78
C GLU A 433 -24.42 9.19 -18.07
N GLY A 434 -24.06 9.96 -17.04
CA GLY A 434 -24.98 10.76 -16.23
C GLY A 434 -25.84 9.94 -15.25
N LEU A 435 -25.38 8.74 -14.89
CA LEU A 435 -26.02 7.78 -14.00
C LEU A 435 -25.25 7.66 -12.67
N ALA A 436 -25.97 7.31 -11.61
CA ALA A 436 -25.42 6.85 -10.34
C ALA A 436 -25.45 5.32 -10.25
N VAL A 437 -24.79 4.75 -9.25
CA VAL A 437 -24.85 3.32 -8.91
C VAL A 437 -25.51 3.17 -7.54
N ASP A 438 -26.44 2.23 -7.41
CA ASP A 438 -26.99 1.84 -6.10
C ASP A 438 -25.97 0.98 -5.33
N THR A 439 -25.04 1.65 -4.65
CA THR A 439 -23.99 1.00 -3.86
C THR A 439 -24.54 0.31 -2.62
N ALA A 440 -25.66 0.78 -2.06
CA ALA A 440 -26.26 0.19 -0.86
C ALA A 440 -26.80 -1.21 -1.16
N ALA A 441 -27.55 -1.36 -2.26
CA ALA A 441 -28.04 -2.67 -2.69
C ALA A 441 -26.89 -3.62 -3.08
N PHE A 442 -25.83 -3.10 -3.71
CA PHE A 442 -24.62 -3.88 -4.00
C PHE A 442 -23.96 -4.42 -2.71
N GLU A 443 -23.79 -3.57 -1.70
CA GLU A 443 -23.17 -3.94 -0.42
C GLU A 443 -24.01 -4.99 0.35
N GLU A 444 -25.33 -4.88 0.29
CA GLU A 444 -26.23 -5.87 0.89
C GLU A 444 -26.02 -7.26 0.26
N LEU A 445 -25.95 -7.33 -1.08
CA LEU A 445 -25.72 -8.58 -1.81
C LEU A 445 -24.33 -9.18 -1.51
N MET A 446 -23.30 -8.33 -1.41
CA MET A 446 -21.96 -8.72 -0.97
C MET A 446 -21.96 -9.28 0.46
N ALA A 447 -22.70 -8.66 1.38
CA ALA A 447 -22.83 -9.13 2.75
C ALA A 447 -23.51 -10.52 2.80
N GLN A 448 -24.58 -10.72 2.01
CA GLN A 448 -25.25 -12.01 1.88
C GLN A 448 -24.34 -13.10 1.30
N GLN A 449 -23.50 -12.77 0.31
CA GLN A 449 -22.50 -13.70 -0.23
C GLN A 449 -21.46 -14.08 0.83
N ARG A 450 -20.90 -13.10 1.55
CA ARG A 450 -19.94 -13.34 2.64
C ARG A 450 -20.55 -14.17 3.77
N ALA A 451 -21.80 -13.91 4.13
CA ALA A 451 -22.51 -14.67 5.15
C ALA A 451 -22.68 -16.15 4.74
N ARG A 452 -23.03 -16.42 3.47
CA ARG A 452 -23.10 -17.77 2.92
C ARG A 452 -21.74 -18.49 2.96
N ALA A 453 -20.66 -17.81 2.57
CA ALA A 453 -19.29 -18.35 2.64
C ALA A 453 -18.86 -18.68 4.09
N ARG A 454 -19.15 -17.79 5.05
CA ARG A 454 -18.86 -18.02 6.48
C ARG A 454 -19.71 -19.12 7.10
N ALA A 455 -20.97 -19.25 6.69
CA ALA A 455 -21.85 -20.33 7.15
C ALA A 455 -21.33 -21.71 6.72
N ALA A 456 -20.73 -21.81 5.53
CA ALA A 456 -20.04 -23.01 5.07
C ALA A 456 -18.74 -23.33 5.86
N GLN A 457 -18.14 -22.32 6.49
CA GLN A 457 -16.91 -22.43 7.29
C GLN A 457 -17.16 -22.69 8.79
N LYS A 458 -18.38 -22.43 9.29
CA LYS A 458 -18.73 -22.46 10.72
C LYS A 458 -18.88 -23.87 11.32
N THR A 459 -18.82 -24.93 10.51
CA THR A 459 -19.05 -26.30 10.95
C THR A 459 -17.88 -26.93 11.76
N GLY A 460 -16.97 -26.14 12.35
CA GLY A 460 -15.78 -26.72 12.99
C GLY A 460 -14.96 -25.94 14.03
N SER A 461 -15.32 -24.73 14.47
CA SER A 461 -14.45 -23.96 15.40
C SER A 461 -14.89 -24.04 16.87
N LEU A 462 -14.21 -24.88 17.67
CA LEU A 462 -14.22 -24.88 19.14
C LEU A 462 -13.52 -23.63 19.72
N ALA A 463 -12.77 -22.87 18.92
CA ALA A 463 -12.07 -21.67 19.38
C ALA A 463 -13.05 -20.53 19.76
N ALA A 464 -14.24 -20.49 19.16
CA ALA A 464 -15.25 -19.48 19.47
C ALA A 464 -15.89 -19.66 20.86
N SER A 465 -15.98 -20.90 21.37
CA SER A 465 -16.54 -21.19 22.70
C SER A 465 -15.54 -20.97 23.85
N LEU A 466 -14.27 -20.71 23.53
CA LEU A 466 -13.18 -20.52 24.51
C LEU A 466 -12.77 -19.04 24.70
N SER A 467 -13.49 -18.10 24.09
CA SER A 467 -13.18 -16.66 24.23
C SER A 467 -13.39 -16.18 25.67
N GLY A 468 -12.31 -15.70 26.31
CA GLY A 468 -12.33 -15.20 27.69
C GLY A 468 -12.13 -16.26 28.79
N VAL A 469 -11.82 -17.51 28.42
CA VAL A 469 -11.51 -18.59 29.38
C VAL A 469 -9.99 -18.72 29.52
N GLU A 470 -9.48 -18.74 30.75
CA GLU A 470 -8.07 -19.00 31.04
C GLU A 470 -7.77 -20.49 30.81
N LEU A 471 -6.94 -20.79 29.81
CA LEU A 471 -6.54 -22.16 29.48
C LEU A 471 -5.25 -22.54 30.20
N PRO A 472 -5.11 -23.81 30.64
CA PRO A 472 -3.86 -24.28 31.23
C PRO A 472 -2.76 -24.34 30.16
N ALA A 473 -1.54 -23.96 30.52
CA ALA A 473 -0.38 -24.10 29.64
C ALA A 473 0.00 -25.57 29.46
N THR A 474 0.44 -25.94 28.25
CA THR A 474 0.96 -27.26 27.92
C THR A 474 2.44 -27.15 27.55
N ASP A 475 3.31 -27.92 28.20
CA ASP A 475 4.71 -28.05 27.80
C ASP A 475 4.82 -28.90 26.52
N ASP A 476 5.03 -28.25 25.38
CA ASP A 476 5.12 -28.88 24.07
C ASP A 476 6.58 -28.98 23.56
N SER A 477 7.57 -28.87 24.45
CA SER A 477 9.00 -28.92 24.08
C SER A 477 9.44 -30.29 23.53
N LEU A 478 8.79 -31.37 23.98
CA LEU A 478 9.10 -32.75 23.57
C LEU A 478 8.82 -33.03 22.10
N LYS A 479 8.03 -32.19 21.42
CA LYS A 479 7.67 -32.37 20.01
C LYS A 479 8.86 -32.42 19.06
N TYR A 480 10.00 -31.85 19.45
CA TYR A 480 11.23 -31.86 18.66
C TYR A 480 12.17 -33.05 18.97
N ALA A 481 11.88 -33.82 20.02
CA ALA A 481 12.79 -34.84 20.55
C ALA A 481 12.26 -36.27 20.43
N THR A 482 10.94 -36.46 20.50
CA THR A 482 10.32 -37.79 20.54
C THR A 482 8.92 -37.77 19.91
N ASP A 483 8.48 -38.92 19.41
CA ASP A 483 7.10 -39.16 18.94
C ASP A 483 6.24 -39.84 20.02
N ARG A 484 6.79 -40.03 21.22
CA ARG A 484 6.12 -40.65 22.38
C ARG A 484 6.53 -39.99 23.69
N CYS A 485 5.56 -39.66 24.54
CA CYS A 485 5.81 -39.15 25.89
C CYS A 485 4.76 -39.61 26.92
N GLU A 486 5.15 -39.65 28.18
CA GLU A 486 4.22 -39.76 29.31
C GLU A 486 3.72 -38.36 29.71
N ALA A 487 2.43 -38.24 30.00
CA ALA A 487 1.76 -36.99 30.36
C ALA A 487 0.60 -37.25 31.33
N THR A 488 -0.03 -36.17 31.80
CA THR A 488 -1.20 -36.21 32.68
C THR A 488 -2.36 -35.46 32.05
N VAL A 489 -3.56 -36.01 32.11
CA VAL A 489 -4.79 -35.33 31.66
C VAL A 489 -5.11 -34.16 32.60
N VAL A 490 -5.15 -32.94 32.05
CA VAL A 490 -5.50 -31.71 32.79
C VAL A 490 -6.98 -31.37 32.63
N GLY A 491 -7.59 -31.74 31.51
CA GLY A 491 -8.98 -31.46 31.22
C GLY A 491 -9.37 -31.79 29.78
N TRP A 492 -10.56 -31.39 29.40
CA TRP A 492 -11.01 -31.41 28.00
C TRP A 492 -11.90 -30.20 27.71
N VAL A 493 -12.01 -29.86 26.43
CA VAL A 493 -12.92 -28.83 25.93
C VAL A 493 -13.95 -29.47 25.01
N ASP A 494 -15.22 -29.13 25.24
CA ASP A 494 -16.33 -29.45 24.35
C ASP A 494 -17.24 -28.22 24.13
N GLU A 495 -18.46 -28.42 23.61
CA GLU A 495 -19.44 -27.35 23.37
C GLU A 495 -19.82 -26.56 24.64
N SER A 496 -19.66 -27.15 25.82
CA SER A 496 -19.94 -26.53 27.12
C SER A 496 -18.75 -25.73 27.68
N GLY A 497 -17.59 -25.79 27.03
CA GLY A 497 -16.36 -25.10 27.43
C GLY A 497 -15.32 -26.04 28.06
N LEU A 498 -14.39 -25.45 28.81
CA LEU A 498 -13.30 -26.18 29.48
C LEU A 498 -13.81 -26.90 30.74
N THR A 499 -13.56 -28.20 30.82
CA THR A 499 -13.80 -29.02 32.03
C THR A 499 -12.47 -29.50 32.62
N GLN A 500 -12.24 -29.17 33.89
CA GLN A 500 -11.01 -29.53 34.63
C GLN A 500 -11.28 -30.48 35.82
N SER A 501 -12.43 -31.15 35.85
CA SER A 501 -12.72 -32.17 36.86
C SER A 501 -13.65 -33.25 36.31
N GLY A 502 -13.56 -34.47 36.87
CA GLY A 502 -14.37 -35.60 36.45
C GLY A 502 -13.72 -36.46 35.37
N SER A 503 -14.54 -37.18 34.60
CA SER A 503 -14.08 -38.16 33.61
C SER A 503 -14.85 -38.08 32.29
N LEU A 504 -14.12 -38.05 31.19
CA LEU A 504 -14.63 -38.22 29.83
C LEU A 504 -15.01 -39.70 29.61
N LYS A 505 -16.28 -39.96 29.26
CA LYS A 505 -16.83 -41.32 29.06
C LYS A 505 -17.57 -41.50 27.73
N ASP A 506 -17.82 -40.42 26.99
CA ASP A 506 -18.60 -40.44 25.75
C ASP A 506 -17.66 -40.67 24.55
N THR A 507 -17.88 -41.76 23.82
CA THR A 507 -17.03 -42.20 22.70
C THR A 507 -17.44 -41.61 21.34
N GLU A 508 -18.63 -41.01 21.25
CA GLU A 508 -19.17 -40.54 19.97
C GLU A 508 -18.89 -39.05 19.71
N LYS A 509 -18.57 -38.28 20.76
CA LYS A 509 -18.34 -36.83 20.63
C LYS A 509 -16.89 -36.49 20.33
N CYS A 510 -16.70 -35.59 19.37
CA CYS A 510 -15.41 -34.95 19.16
C CYS A 510 -15.19 -33.90 20.26
N VAL A 511 -14.11 -34.06 21.02
CA VAL A 511 -13.68 -33.13 22.09
C VAL A 511 -12.21 -32.79 21.91
N ALA A 512 -11.71 -31.78 22.60
CA ALA A 512 -10.28 -31.47 22.65
C ALA A 512 -9.69 -31.82 24.02
N LEU A 513 -8.84 -32.84 24.08
CA LEU A 513 -8.16 -33.23 25.33
C LEU A 513 -6.97 -32.30 25.62
N VAL A 514 -6.77 -31.96 26.88
CA VAL A 514 -5.68 -31.09 27.34
C VAL A 514 -4.76 -31.85 28.28
N LEU A 515 -3.46 -31.77 28.04
CA LEU A 515 -2.40 -32.43 28.80
C LEU A 515 -1.48 -31.40 29.45
N ASP A 516 -0.74 -31.81 30.49
CA ASP A 516 0.31 -30.99 31.11
C ASP A 516 1.51 -30.80 30.17
N ARG A 517 1.82 -31.83 29.38
CA ARG A 517 2.89 -31.84 28.37
C ARG A 517 2.51 -32.71 27.18
N THR A 518 3.14 -32.49 26.02
CA THR A 518 2.89 -33.29 24.82
C THR A 518 4.07 -33.34 23.86
N CYS A 519 4.16 -34.43 23.09
CA CYS A 519 5.07 -34.59 21.96
C CYS A 519 4.41 -34.26 20.61
N PHE A 520 3.13 -33.91 20.59
CA PHE A 520 2.40 -33.58 19.37
C PHE A 520 2.72 -32.15 18.92
N TYR A 521 2.96 -31.97 17.63
CA TYR A 521 3.08 -30.65 17.01
C TYR A 521 1.69 -30.08 16.71
N ALA A 522 1.36 -28.96 17.33
CA ALA A 522 0.14 -28.24 17.02
C ALA A 522 0.25 -27.48 15.70
N GLU A 523 -0.84 -27.42 14.93
CA GLU A 523 -0.91 -26.74 13.64
C GLU A 523 -0.29 -25.33 13.70
N SER A 524 0.76 -25.12 12.91
CA SER A 524 1.51 -23.87 12.88
C SER A 524 2.49 -23.82 11.70
N GLY A 525 2.77 -22.62 11.19
CA GLY A 525 3.74 -22.42 10.10
C GLY A 525 3.35 -23.09 8.78
N GLY A 526 2.05 -23.27 8.53
CA GLY A 526 1.51 -23.99 7.36
C GLY A 526 1.52 -25.52 7.50
N GLN A 527 2.17 -26.08 8.52
CA GLN A 527 2.12 -27.50 8.81
C GLN A 527 0.89 -27.86 9.62
N ILE A 528 0.17 -28.90 9.18
CA ILE A 528 -1.00 -29.42 9.90
C ILE A 528 -0.62 -30.00 11.27
N GLY A 529 -1.57 -29.98 12.21
CA GLY A 529 -1.40 -30.59 13.52
C GLY A 529 -1.22 -32.12 13.45
N ASP A 530 -0.44 -32.66 14.37
CA ASP A 530 -0.22 -34.09 14.50
C ASP A 530 -1.51 -34.83 14.91
N GLY A 531 -1.74 -35.98 14.30
CA GLY A 531 -2.69 -37.00 14.76
C GLY A 531 -1.99 -38.08 15.58
N GLY A 532 -2.75 -38.98 16.21
CA GLY A 532 -2.17 -40.08 16.97
C GLY A 532 -3.11 -40.64 18.05
N MET A 533 -2.51 -41.19 19.11
CA MET A 533 -3.24 -41.85 20.19
C MET A 533 -2.75 -41.36 21.56
N ILE A 534 -3.69 -41.22 22.50
CA ILE A 534 -3.44 -40.98 23.92
C ILE A 534 -4.06 -42.15 24.69
N THR A 535 -3.22 -42.95 25.35
CA THR A 535 -3.64 -44.21 25.99
C THR A 535 -3.37 -44.18 27.48
N SER A 536 -4.31 -44.67 28.29
CA SER A 536 -4.10 -45.02 29.69
C SER A 536 -4.50 -46.47 29.95
N ALA A 537 -4.35 -46.93 31.19
CA ALA A 537 -4.90 -48.21 31.63
C ALA A 537 -6.45 -48.27 31.56
N ARG A 538 -7.13 -47.11 31.44
CA ARG A 538 -8.59 -46.99 31.55
C ARG A 538 -9.29 -46.56 30.28
N GLY A 539 -8.55 -46.11 29.25
CA GLY A 539 -9.16 -45.68 28.00
C GLY A 539 -8.15 -45.31 26.91
N VAL A 540 -8.67 -45.22 25.69
CA VAL A 540 -7.91 -44.88 24.48
C VAL A 540 -8.60 -43.72 23.78
N PHE A 541 -7.86 -42.64 23.57
CA PHE A 541 -8.34 -41.44 22.87
C PHE A 541 -7.59 -41.29 21.55
N ALA A 542 -8.34 -41.27 20.44
CA ALA A 542 -7.79 -41.06 19.12
C ALA A 542 -7.76 -39.58 18.79
N VAL A 543 -6.55 -39.03 18.65
CA VAL A 543 -6.30 -37.65 18.25
C VAL A 543 -6.35 -37.57 16.73
N LYS A 544 -7.27 -36.74 16.23
CA LYS A 544 -7.41 -36.44 14.81
C LYS A 544 -6.44 -35.35 14.36
N THR A 545 -6.28 -34.31 15.18
CA THR A 545 -5.36 -33.18 14.93
C THR A 545 -5.09 -32.44 16.24
N THR A 546 -3.99 -31.68 16.28
CA THR A 546 -3.64 -30.79 17.38
C THR A 546 -3.62 -29.33 16.97
N GLU A 547 -4.24 -28.47 17.78
CA GLU A 547 -4.29 -27.02 17.58
C GLU A 547 -3.68 -26.31 18.79
N LYS A 548 -3.10 -25.12 18.59
CA LYS A 548 -2.57 -24.30 19.68
C LYS A 548 -3.46 -23.08 19.89
N LEU A 549 -3.91 -22.87 21.12
CA LEU A 549 -4.61 -21.66 21.53
C LEU A 549 -3.89 -21.05 22.74
N ALA A 550 -3.29 -19.87 22.54
CA ALA A 550 -2.31 -19.30 23.47
C ALA A 550 -1.20 -20.33 23.79
N ASP A 551 -0.98 -20.65 25.07
CA ASP A 551 0.03 -21.61 25.52
C ASP A 551 -0.54 -23.04 25.73
N CYS A 552 -1.79 -23.29 25.35
CA CYS A 552 -2.45 -24.58 25.50
C CYS A 552 -2.45 -25.35 24.17
N VAL A 553 -2.11 -26.65 24.21
CA VAL A 553 -2.25 -27.55 23.07
C VAL A 553 -3.53 -28.38 23.21
N LEU A 554 -4.41 -28.25 22.22
CA LEU A 554 -5.71 -28.90 22.14
C LEU A 554 -5.62 -30.16 21.27
N HIS A 555 -5.80 -31.33 21.87
CA HIS A 555 -5.77 -32.61 21.16
C HIS A 555 -7.19 -32.98 20.71
N ARG A 556 -7.56 -32.55 19.49
CA ARG A 556 -8.91 -32.73 18.95
C ARG A 556 -9.09 -34.16 18.48
N GLY A 557 -10.10 -34.84 19.01
CA GLY A 557 -10.27 -36.25 18.77
C GLY A 557 -11.53 -36.79 19.42
N ARG A 558 -11.58 -38.11 19.55
CA ARG A 558 -12.67 -38.79 20.25
C ARG A 558 -12.12 -39.92 21.11
N LEU A 559 -12.82 -40.20 22.19
CA LEU A 559 -12.56 -41.39 22.99
C LEU A 559 -13.02 -42.61 22.19
N LEU A 560 -12.14 -43.59 21.97
CA LEU A 560 -12.52 -44.83 21.29
C LEU A 560 -13.08 -45.84 22.28
N GLU A 561 -12.43 -45.96 23.44
CA GLU A 561 -12.77 -46.96 24.45
C GLU A 561 -12.51 -46.43 25.87
N GLY A 562 -13.32 -46.88 26.82
CA GLY A 562 -13.09 -46.69 28.25
C GLY A 562 -13.46 -45.30 28.78
N SER A 563 -12.62 -44.75 29.66
CA SER A 563 -12.78 -43.39 30.21
C SER A 563 -11.43 -42.78 30.59
N LEU A 564 -11.33 -41.46 30.47
CA LEU A 564 -10.17 -40.68 30.91
C LEU A 564 -10.60 -39.65 31.94
N ALA A 565 -9.98 -39.65 33.11
CA ALA A 565 -10.25 -38.66 34.15
C ALA A 565 -9.13 -37.61 34.23
N VAL A 566 -9.48 -36.42 34.70
CA VAL A 566 -8.48 -35.42 35.07
C VAL A 566 -7.58 -36.00 36.17
N GLY A 567 -6.27 -35.90 35.97
CA GLY A 567 -5.24 -36.49 36.81
C GLY A 567 -4.73 -37.86 36.34
N ASP A 568 -5.28 -38.43 35.25
CA ASP A 568 -4.79 -39.71 34.73
C ASP A 568 -3.43 -39.59 34.07
N ALA A 569 -2.54 -40.52 34.43
CA ALA A 569 -1.32 -40.77 33.67
C ALA A 569 -1.66 -41.42 32.33
N VAL A 570 -1.17 -40.82 31.25
CA VAL A 570 -1.37 -41.23 29.87
C VAL A 570 -0.06 -41.29 29.12
N THR A 571 0.02 -42.19 28.15
CA THR A 571 1.07 -42.19 27.13
C THR A 571 0.50 -41.58 25.85
N ALA A 572 1.09 -40.49 25.39
CA ALA A 572 0.76 -39.84 24.12
C ALA A 572 1.75 -40.33 23.03
N THR A 573 1.24 -40.81 21.90
CA THR A 573 2.02 -41.34 20.77
C THR A 573 1.53 -40.74 19.45
N VAL A 574 2.44 -40.08 18.73
CA VAL A 574 2.17 -39.43 17.44
C VAL A 574 2.07 -40.45 16.31
N ASP A 575 1.19 -40.20 15.34
CA ASP A 575 1.02 -41.05 14.16
C ASP A 575 2.27 -41.05 13.25
N PRO A 576 2.69 -42.21 12.70
CA PRO A 576 3.79 -42.30 11.75
C PRO A 576 3.69 -41.38 10.52
N GLN A 577 2.49 -40.93 10.14
CA GLN A 577 2.26 -39.97 9.05
C GLN A 577 3.03 -38.66 9.23
N ARG A 578 3.39 -38.29 10.46
CA ARG A 578 4.26 -37.14 10.75
C ARG A 578 5.52 -37.11 9.90
N LYS A 579 6.11 -38.27 9.60
CA LYS A 579 7.32 -38.37 8.77
C LYS A 579 7.08 -37.90 7.33
N ALA A 580 5.91 -38.18 6.77
CA ALA A 580 5.55 -37.67 5.44
C ALA A 580 5.37 -36.15 5.47
N THR A 581 4.71 -35.63 6.51
CA THR A 581 4.58 -34.18 6.73
C THR A 581 5.94 -33.49 6.88
N GLN A 582 6.89 -34.08 7.63
CA GLN A 582 8.26 -33.55 7.78
C GLN A 582 9.02 -33.51 6.44
N LYS A 583 8.88 -34.54 5.61
CA LYS A 583 9.45 -34.56 4.26
C LYS A 583 8.89 -33.42 3.42
N ASN A 584 7.56 -33.27 3.43
CA ASN A 584 6.89 -32.21 2.69
C ASN A 584 7.25 -30.82 3.22
N HIS A 585 7.42 -30.65 4.53
CA HIS A 585 7.89 -29.39 5.11
C HIS A 585 9.29 -29.04 4.59
N THR A 586 10.22 -30.00 4.62
CA THR A 586 11.58 -29.80 4.09
C THR A 586 11.54 -29.49 2.59
N ALA A 587 10.69 -30.19 1.83
CA ALA A 587 10.47 -29.93 0.41
C ALA A 587 9.91 -28.52 0.15
N THR A 588 9.10 -27.97 1.05
CA THR A 588 8.64 -26.57 0.95
C THR A 588 9.81 -25.58 0.98
N HIS A 589 10.81 -25.79 1.84
CA HIS A 589 12.02 -24.94 1.88
C HIS A 589 12.86 -25.08 0.60
N LEU A 590 13.01 -26.31 0.10
CA LEU A 590 13.71 -26.56 -1.17
C LEU A 590 12.98 -25.92 -2.35
N LEU A 591 11.65 -26.00 -2.38
CA LEU A 591 10.81 -25.40 -3.41
C LEU A 591 10.94 -23.88 -3.40
N GLN A 592 10.91 -23.25 -2.22
CA GLN A 592 11.14 -21.81 -2.10
C GLN A 592 12.52 -21.41 -2.62
N TRP A 593 13.57 -22.16 -2.26
CA TRP A 593 14.91 -21.92 -2.75
C TRP A 593 15.00 -22.07 -4.28
N ALA A 594 14.47 -23.16 -4.84
CA ALA A 594 14.50 -23.45 -6.27
C ALA A 594 13.72 -22.40 -7.08
N LEU A 595 12.54 -21.98 -6.61
CA LEU A 595 11.78 -20.90 -7.22
C LEU A 595 12.59 -19.61 -7.29
N ARG A 596 13.35 -19.26 -6.24
CA ARG A 596 14.23 -18.07 -6.26
C ARG A 596 15.41 -18.22 -7.20
N GLN A 597 15.96 -19.42 -7.38
CA GLN A 597 17.03 -19.66 -8.35
C GLN A 597 16.55 -19.48 -9.79
N VAL A 598 15.34 -19.95 -10.11
CA VAL A 598 14.79 -19.91 -11.48
C VAL A 598 14.18 -18.55 -11.81
N LEU A 599 13.46 -17.95 -10.86
CA LEU A 599 12.63 -16.77 -11.08
C LEU A 599 13.21 -15.48 -10.48
N GLY A 600 14.27 -15.60 -9.66
CA GLY A 600 14.92 -14.50 -8.97
C GLY A 600 14.35 -14.16 -7.60
N ASP A 601 14.98 -13.20 -6.93
CA ASP A 601 14.68 -12.81 -5.54
C ASP A 601 13.34 -12.09 -5.34
N ALA A 602 12.64 -11.75 -6.42
CA ALA A 602 11.32 -11.13 -6.37
C ALA A 602 10.23 -12.11 -5.88
N VAL A 603 10.47 -13.42 -5.95
CA VAL A 603 9.53 -14.43 -5.46
C VAL A 603 9.43 -14.39 -3.94
N LYS A 604 8.23 -14.12 -3.44
CA LYS A 604 7.92 -14.12 -2.02
C LYS A 604 6.79 -15.10 -1.72
N GLN A 605 6.96 -15.87 -0.65
CA GLN A 605 5.90 -16.75 -0.13
C GLN A 605 4.70 -15.90 0.33
N GLN A 606 3.49 -16.39 0.04
CA GLN A 606 2.20 -15.81 0.44
C GLN A 606 1.36 -16.80 1.24
N GLY A 607 1.62 -18.10 1.10
CA GLY A 607 0.87 -19.14 1.79
C GLY A 607 1.60 -20.48 1.73
N SER A 608 1.35 -21.32 2.73
CA SER A 608 1.88 -22.67 2.79
C SER A 608 0.86 -23.59 3.45
N LEU A 609 0.70 -24.78 2.90
CA LEU A 609 -0.03 -25.89 3.50
C LEU A 609 0.81 -27.15 3.35
N VAL A 610 1.11 -27.83 4.45
CA VAL A 610 1.93 -29.04 4.46
C VAL A 610 1.12 -30.16 5.09
N CYS A 611 0.64 -31.07 4.24
CA CYS A 611 -0.08 -32.28 4.61
C CYS A 611 0.84 -33.51 4.40
N PRO A 612 0.47 -34.70 4.90
CA PRO A 612 1.19 -35.95 4.61
C PRO A 612 1.21 -36.30 3.11
N ASP A 613 0.08 -36.08 2.43
CA ASP A 613 -0.12 -36.53 1.04
C ASP A 613 0.32 -35.51 -0.01
N TYR A 614 0.36 -34.23 0.35
CA TYR A 614 0.74 -33.14 -0.55
C TYR A 614 1.21 -31.90 0.23
N LEU A 615 1.91 -31.01 -0.46
CA LEU A 615 2.14 -29.63 -0.02
C LEU A 615 1.56 -28.66 -1.04
N ARG A 616 1.17 -27.47 -0.57
CA ARG A 616 0.81 -26.31 -1.40
C ARG A 616 1.69 -25.15 -0.99
N PHE A 617 2.30 -24.50 -1.98
CA PHE A 617 3.12 -23.32 -1.77
C PHE A 617 2.61 -22.19 -2.66
N ASP A 618 2.13 -21.13 -2.03
CA ASP A 618 1.58 -19.96 -2.71
C ASP A 618 2.65 -18.86 -2.72
N PHE A 619 2.96 -18.27 -3.87
CA PHE A 619 4.00 -17.25 -4.01
C PHE A 619 3.63 -16.15 -5.01
N THR A 620 4.28 -14.99 -4.89
CA THR A 620 4.08 -13.86 -5.81
C THR A 620 4.85 -14.05 -7.11
N TRP A 621 4.13 -14.19 -8.21
CA TRP A 621 4.70 -14.19 -9.56
C TRP A 621 3.67 -13.63 -10.55
N PRO A 622 4.06 -12.76 -11.51
CA PRO A 622 3.10 -12.04 -12.36
C PRO A 622 2.35 -12.91 -13.37
N ARG A 623 2.86 -14.11 -13.67
CA ARG A 623 2.29 -15.01 -14.66
C ARG A 623 2.33 -16.45 -14.18
N ALA A 624 1.64 -17.34 -14.91
CA ALA A 624 1.87 -18.76 -14.73
C ALA A 624 3.32 -19.13 -15.10
N LEU A 625 3.88 -20.14 -14.41
CA LEU A 625 5.16 -20.70 -14.78
C LEU A 625 5.05 -21.38 -16.15
N SER A 626 6.09 -21.23 -16.96
CA SER A 626 6.23 -21.99 -18.20
C SER A 626 6.53 -23.46 -17.87
N GLN A 627 6.28 -24.36 -18.82
CA GLN A 627 6.60 -25.78 -18.65
C GLN A 627 8.10 -26.00 -18.39
N GLU A 628 8.96 -25.17 -18.99
CA GLU A 628 10.40 -25.21 -18.80
C GLU A 628 10.80 -24.74 -17.40
N GLU A 629 10.21 -23.65 -16.90
CA GLU A 629 10.44 -23.17 -15.52
C GLU A 629 10.01 -24.21 -14.49
N ILE A 630 8.86 -24.87 -14.71
CA ILE A 630 8.39 -25.96 -13.86
C ILE A 630 9.41 -27.10 -13.81
N GLN A 631 9.93 -27.53 -14.98
CA GLN A 631 10.94 -28.59 -15.07
C GLN A 631 12.26 -28.21 -14.41
N GLN A 632 12.69 -26.95 -14.54
CA GLN A 632 13.91 -26.44 -13.89
C GLN A 632 13.75 -26.43 -12.36
N VAL A 633 12.63 -25.93 -11.85
CA VAL A 633 12.32 -25.93 -10.41
C VAL A 633 12.31 -27.35 -9.86
N GLU A 634 11.61 -28.28 -10.54
CA GLU A 634 11.56 -29.69 -10.17
C GLU A 634 12.96 -30.33 -10.15
N SER A 635 13.78 -30.07 -11.17
CA SER A 635 15.14 -30.59 -11.27
C SER A 635 16.05 -30.09 -10.14
N LEU A 636 15.96 -28.81 -9.78
CA LEU A 636 16.74 -28.22 -8.69
C LEU A 636 16.34 -28.79 -7.32
N VAL A 637 15.04 -28.98 -7.09
CA VAL A 637 14.56 -29.63 -5.87
C VAL A 637 15.08 -31.06 -5.79
N GLN A 638 14.98 -31.83 -6.87
CA GLN A 638 15.49 -33.20 -6.92
C GLN A 638 17.01 -33.26 -6.70
N GLU A 639 17.78 -32.34 -7.29
CA GLU A 639 19.23 -32.24 -7.08
C GLU A 639 19.58 -32.08 -5.59
N LYS A 640 18.85 -31.23 -4.87
CA LYS A 640 19.11 -31.02 -3.43
C LYS A 640 18.64 -32.16 -2.56
N ILE A 641 17.59 -32.87 -2.96
CA ILE A 641 17.19 -34.12 -2.32
C ILE A 641 18.30 -35.17 -2.50
N ASP A 642 18.81 -35.33 -3.72
CA ASP A 642 19.85 -36.30 -4.05
C ASP A 642 21.20 -35.97 -3.37
N ALA A 643 21.47 -34.69 -3.16
CA ALA A 643 22.68 -34.22 -2.47
C ALA A 643 22.69 -34.52 -0.95
N ASP A 644 21.55 -34.87 -0.36
CA ASP A 644 21.40 -35.21 1.07
C ASP A 644 22.09 -34.21 2.02
N VAL A 645 21.87 -32.91 1.76
CA VAL A 645 22.51 -31.83 2.51
C VAL A 645 21.99 -31.83 3.96
N PRO A 646 22.87 -31.67 4.98
CA PRO A 646 22.43 -31.62 6.37
C PRO A 646 21.42 -30.51 6.66
N VAL A 647 20.31 -30.86 7.33
CA VAL A 647 19.33 -29.90 7.86
C VAL A 647 19.65 -29.59 9.31
N THR A 648 19.92 -28.32 9.62
CA THR A 648 20.28 -27.87 10.98
C THR A 648 19.40 -26.71 11.43
N THR A 649 19.16 -26.60 12.74
CA THR A 649 18.43 -25.49 13.37
C THR A 649 19.25 -24.87 14.50
N ALA A 650 19.12 -23.56 14.70
CA ALA A 650 19.78 -22.83 15.78
C ALA A 650 18.92 -21.65 16.24
N THR A 651 18.91 -21.40 17.56
CA THR A 651 18.28 -20.20 18.14
C THR A 651 19.31 -19.10 18.24
N LEU A 652 19.09 -17.99 17.53
CA LEU A 652 20.04 -16.88 17.43
C LEU A 652 19.32 -15.55 17.65
N PRO A 653 20.03 -14.50 18.13
CA PRO A 653 19.56 -13.13 18.03
C PRO A 653 19.26 -12.73 16.58
N ILE A 654 18.19 -11.96 16.35
CA ILE A 654 17.68 -11.65 15.00
C ILE A 654 18.73 -11.08 14.04
N GLU A 655 19.60 -10.21 14.52
CA GLU A 655 20.65 -9.58 13.69
C GLU A 655 21.73 -10.59 13.26
N GLN A 656 22.06 -11.56 14.12
CA GLN A 656 23.00 -12.63 13.76
C GLN A 656 22.38 -13.59 12.74
N ALA A 657 21.08 -13.90 12.88
CA ALA A 657 20.37 -14.72 11.92
C ALA A 657 20.35 -14.07 10.52
N LYS A 658 20.06 -12.77 10.42
CA LYS A 658 20.12 -12.02 9.15
C LYS A 658 21.50 -12.05 8.51
N GLN A 659 22.55 -11.85 9.31
CA GLN A 659 23.95 -11.90 8.82
C GLN A 659 24.33 -13.30 8.31
N ALA A 660 23.77 -14.36 8.89
CA ALA A 660 23.94 -15.74 8.43
C ALA A 660 23.13 -16.08 7.16
N GLY A 661 22.41 -15.10 6.58
CA GLY A 661 21.62 -15.27 5.37
C GLY A 661 20.19 -15.77 5.60
N ALA A 662 19.70 -15.74 6.86
CA ALA A 662 18.30 -16.06 7.12
C ALA A 662 17.38 -15.07 6.39
N THR A 663 16.47 -15.61 5.60
CA THR A 663 15.46 -14.80 4.91
C THR A 663 14.22 -14.72 5.80
N ALA A 664 13.84 -13.52 6.23
CA ALA A 664 12.60 -13.33 6.97
C ALA A 664 11.40 -13.45 6.01
N LEU A 665 10.41 -14.28 6.36
CA LEU A 665 9.13 -14.30 5.65
C LEU A 665 8.33 -13.02 6.00
N PHE A 666 7.61 -12.48 5.03
CA PHE A 666 6.88 -11.22 5.18
C PHE A 666 5.77 -11.35 6.23
N GLY A 667 5.70 -10.40 7.17
CA GLY A 667 4.61 -10.29 8.15
C GLY A 667 4.73 -11.18 9.39
N GLU A 668 5.69 -12.10 9.44
CA GLU A 668 5.95 -12.88 10.65
C GLU A 668 6.78 -12.07 11.65
N LYS A 669 6.31 -12.01 12.90
CA LYS A 669 7.10 -11.46 14.00
C LYS A 669 8.11 -12.51 14.44
N TYR A 670 9.34 -12.37 13.96
CA TYR A 670 10.49 -13.09 14.50
C TYR A 670 11.04 -12.30 15.70
N GLY A 671 10.91 -12.85 16.90
CA GLY A 671 11.33 -12.20 18.15
C GLY A 671 10.72 -12.85 19.37
#